data_AF-Q1M608-F1
#
_entry.id   AF-Q1M608-F1
#
_cell.length_a   1.000
_cell.length_b   1.000
_cell.length_c   1.000
_cell.angle_alpha   90.00
_cell.angle_beta   90.00
_cell.angle_gamma   90.00
#
_symmetry.space_group_name_H-M   'P 1'
#
loop_
_entity.id
_entity.type
_entity.pdbx_description
1 polymer ?
#
loop_
_entity_poly.entity_id
_entity_poly.type
_entity_poly.pdbx_seq_one_letter_code
_entity_poly.pdbx_strand_id
1 'polypeptide(L)'
;MPDDNRDQAGRPSPDALLEKARAETRGRLKIFLGAAPGVGKTYEMLISGRAKVADGLDVVIGVVETHGRKETEALVAGFEIIPRVEISYKGRALEEMDLDGILARRPDLVLVDELAHTNAEGSRHPKRYLDVRELLDRGIDVYTTLNIQHVESLNDVVSQITRIRVRETVPDSIIDLADDVEIIDLTPDDLIKRLHDGKVYMARTAERALTNYFTPGNLTALRELALRKTAQRVDDQLLTHMQAHAISGPWAASERVLVSVDHHPRSASLVRYAARMASRLRAPWAAVYIETNRSINLSEAERDTVASTLRLAEQLGGEAITLPGREVAEELVGHATANNVTHIVIGAPKKPTWRDWWSRSITDELIRRAGEISVHVISGNEKDGTTTRGVKAAVTAPPLDFRAYLLATGYVAIALGVSVVLDQVLDVRNLALVFLMAVLTSAVLHGLRPALYSCILSALSFNFFFLPPRYTLTISDPESVLALFFFLGVAIIASNLTATVQRQAAAARQRARTTEDLYLFSKKLAGTGTLDDVLWATAFQLASMLKVRVVLLLPEEGSIAVKAGYPPDDTLDDADIAAARWAWEHNHAAGRGADTLPGAKRLYVPLRTGRTAVGVIGLDSDRRDGPLLTPEQQRLLDALADQAALAIERIQLVADVDRARLAAESDRLRSALLTSISHDLKTPLAAILGAAGTLRDYFASMPEEDRSDLLSTVVDESERLNRFIANLLDMTKIESGAMEPNHALHYAGDIIGSALRRAAKILDGHKTEMSIPADLPMVRVDPVLFEQVIFNLLDNAAKYAPEGSVIHIEGWADADNVVVQVSDEGPGIPPADLTRVFDTFYRVRKGDQVRAGTGLGLSICRGFIEAMGGTITAGNRTGRRGAVFTIRLPKPTDIPKLDELR
;
A
#
# COMPACT_ATOMS: atom_id res chain seq x y z
N MET A 1 -32.72 -23.60 -19.25
CA MET A 1 -31.39 -24.10 -19.66
C MET A 1 -31.10 -25.33 -18.80
N PRO A 2 -31.23 -26.56 -19.32
CA PRO A 2 -30.84 -27.76 -18.59
C PRO A 2 -29.37 -28.12 -18.90
N ASP A 3 -28.66 -28.53 -17.84
CA ASP A 3 -27.45 -29.37 -17.82
C ASP A 3 -26.26 -29.04 -18.75
N ASP A 4 -25.46 -28.04 -18.38
CA ASP A 4 -24.11 -27.79 -18.97
C ASP A 4 -22.95 -28.08 -17.96
N ASN A 5 -23.26 -28.68 -16.81
CA ASN A 5 -22.28 -28.86 -15.72
C ASN A 5 -21.51 -30.19 -15.76
N ARG A 6 -21.78 -31.08 -16.72
CA ARG A 6 -21.13 -32.41 -16.76
C ARG A 6 -19.83 -32.47 -17.55
N ASP A 7 -19.52 -31.46 -18.37
CA ASP A 7 -18.32 -31.44 -19.23
C ASP A 7 -17.20 -30.50 -18.73
N GLN A 8 -17.35 -29.87 -17.56
CA GLN A 8 -16.30 -28.98 -17.01
C GLN A 8 -15.07 -29.73 -16.48
N ALA A 9 -15.19 -31.02 -16.14
CA ALA A 9 -14.14 -31.79 -15.48
C ALA A 9 -12.89 -32.07 -16.34
N GLY A 10 -12.93 -31.80 -17.66
CA GLY A 10 -11.83 -32.03 -18.58
C GLY A 10 -11.40 -30.81 -19.41
N ARG A 11 -11.89 -29.61 -19.05
CA ARG A 11 -11.55 -28.38 -19.79
C ARG A 11 -10.32 -27.70 -19.17
N PRO A 12 -9.33 -27.27 -19.97
CA PRO A 12 -8.22 -26.48 -19.46
C PRO A 12 -8.69 -25.20 -18.77
N SER A 13 -8.00 -24.81 -17.71
CA SER A 13 -8.29 -23.56 -16.99
C SER A 13 -8.12 -22.36 -17.93
N PRO A 14 -9.14 -21.49 -18.10
CA PRO A 14 -9.01 -20.27 -18.90
C PRO A 14 -7.88 -19.37 -18.41
N ASP A 15 -7.66 -19.30 -17.10
CA ASP A 15 -6.60 -18.50 -16.50
C ASP A 15 -5.20 -19.08 -16.81
N ALA A 16 -5.06 -20.41 -16.72
CA ALA A 16 -3.81 -21.09 -17.08
C ALA A 16 -3.50 -20.96 -18.59
N LEU A 17 -4.53 -21.00 -19.45
CA LEU A 17 -4.38 -20.76 -20.89
C LEU A 17 -3.99 -19.30 -21.19
N LEU A 18 -4.56 -18.34 -20.45
CA LEU A 18 -4.23 -16.93 -20.58
C LEU A 18 -2.78 -16.65 -20.13
N GLU A 19 -2.34 -17.27 -19.03
CA GLU A 19 -0.94 -17.23 -18.62
C GLU A 19 -0.01 -17.81 -19.69
N LYS A 20 -0.34 -18.99 -20.24
CA LYS A 20 0.44 -19.61 -21.31
C LYS A 20 0.53 -18.72 -22.55
N ALA A 21 -0.58 -18.12 -22.97
CA ALA A 21 -0.60 -17.19 -24.10
C ALA A 21 0.23 -15.92 -23.84
N ARG A 22 0.20 -15.37 -22.61
CA ARG A 22 1.06 -14.25 -22.22
C ARG A 22 2.54 -14.63 -22.22
N ALA A 23 2.87 -15.83 -21.75
CA ALA A 23 4.24 -16.35 -21.74
C ALA A 23 4.78 -16.58 -23.15
N GLU A 24 3.95 -16.88 -24.15
CA GLU A 24 4.37 -17.02 -25.55
C GLU A 24 4.76 -15.69 -26.22
N THR A 25 4.19 -14.56 -25.77
CA THR A 25 4.49 -13.23 -26.32
C THR A 25 5.63 -12.49 -25.61
N ARG A 26 6.06 -12.98 -24.46
CA ARG A 26 7.08 -12.38 -23.60
C ARG A 26 8.40 -13.15 -23.73
N GLY A 27 9.52 -12.46 -23.56
CA GLY A 27 10.82 -13.11 -23.41
C GLY A 27 10.87 -14.04 -22.20
N ARG A 28 11.76 -15.02 -22.23
CA ARG A 28 11.95 -16.01 -21.16
C ARG A 28 12.96 -15.54 -20.14
N LEU A 29 12.62 -15.72 -18.87
CA LEU A 29 13.50 -15.38 -17.75
C LEU A 29 14.08 -16.65 -17.11
N LYS A 30 15.41 -16.76 -17.08
CA LYS A 30 16.12 -17.77 -16.32
C LYS A 30 16.90 -17.14 -15.17
N ILE A 31 16.66 -17.61 -13.95
CA ILE A 31 17.31 -17.12 -12.73
C ILE A 31 18.27 -18.18 -12.20
N PHE A 32 19.55 -17.83 -12.08
CA PHE A 32 20.54 -18.60 -11.36
C PHE A 32 20.50 -18.22 -9.88
N LEU A 33 19.84 -19.04 -9.06
CA LEU A 33 19.59 -18.79 -7.65
C LEU A 33 20.68 -19.42 -6.78
N GLY A 34 21.32 -18.63 -5.93
CA GLY A 34 22.33 -19.11 -4.98
C GLY A 34 21.92 -18.90 -3.53
N ALA A 35 22.32 -19.82 -2.66
CA ALA A 35 22.12 -19.71 -1.22
C ALA A 35 22.92 -18.53 -0.60
N ALA A 36 24.09 -18.22 -1.16
CA ALA A 36 24.98 -17.19 -0.64
C ALA A 36 25.84 -16.56 -1.76
N PRO A 37 26.44 -15.38 -1.53
CA PRO A 37 27.48 -14.85 -2.39
C PRO A 37 28.67 -15.82 -2.52
N GLY A 38 29.26 -15.90 -3.72
CA GLY A 38 30.45 -16.74 -3.95
C GLY A 38 30.18 -18.19 -4.39
N VAL A 39 28.93 -18.66 -4.41
CA VAL A 39 28.59 -20.03 -4.86
C VAL A 39 28.83 -20.30 -6.36
N GLY A 40 29.02 -19.25 -7.17
CA GLY A 40 29.33 -19.39 -8.60
C GLY A 40 28.24 -18.97 -9.59
N LYS A 41 27.17 -18.30 -9.14
CA LYS A 41 26.04 -17.88 -10.02
C LYS A 41 26.46 -17.20 -11.33
N THR A 42 27.29 -16.16 -11.26
CA THR A 42 27.77 -15.43 -12.44
C THR A 42 28.60 -16.33 -13.37
N TYR A 43 29.40 -17.24 -12.80
CA TYR A 43 30.21 -18.18 -13.56
C TYR A 43 29.30 -19.15 -14.34
N GLU A 44 28.29 -19.71 -13.68
CA GLU A 44 27.33 -20.63 -14.33
C GLU A 44 26.47 -19.92 -15.38
N MET A 45 26.04 -18.69 -15.11
CA MET A 45 25.30 -17.86 -16.07
C MET A 45 26.11 -17.64 -17.36
N LEU A 46 27.41 -17.37 -17.25
CA LEU A 46 28.29 -17.19 -18.41
C LEU A 46 28.55 -18.50 -19.17
N ILE A 47 28.69 -19.64 -18.45
CA ILE A 47 28.80 -20.96 -19.09
C ILE A 47 27.52 -21.27 -19.87
N SER A 48 26.36 -21.09 -19.25
CA SER A 48 25.06 -21.27 -19.89
C SER A 48 24.88 -20.35 -21.09
N GLY A 49 25.30 -19.09 -20.98
CA GLY A 49 25.32 -18.14 -22.10
C GLY A 49 26.22 -18.60 -23.26
N ARG A 50 27.41 -19.14 -22.97
CA ARG A 50 28.32 -19.67 -24.01
C ARG A 50 27.75 -20.89 -24.71
N ALA A 51 27.05 -21.75 -23.98
CA ALA A 51 26.32 -22.87 -24.59
C ALA A 51 25.28 -22.35 -25.60
N LYS A 52 24.58 -21.25 -25.29
CA LYS A 52 23.63 -20.62 -26.22
C LYS A 52 24.28 -19.98 -27.44
N VAL A 53 25.45 -19.36 -27.28
CA VAL A 53 26.25 -18.91 -28.42
C VAL A 53 26.67 -20.09 -29.30
N ALA A 54 27.08 -21.22 -28.71
CA ALA A 54 27.43 -22.43 -29.45
C ALA A 54 26.22 -23.07 -30.16
N ASP A 55 25.02 -22.94 -29.59
CA ASP A 55 23.74 -23.32 -30.22
C ASP A 55 23.32 -22.36 -31.35
N GLY A 56 24.04 -21.25 -31.55
CA GLY A 56 23.80 -20.27 -32.61
C GLY A 56 22.81 -19.15 -32.26
N LEU A 57 22.46 -18.94 -30.98
CA LEU A 57 21.66 -17.79 -30.55
C LEU A 57 22.48 -16.49 -30.51
N ASP A 58 21.83 -15.36 -30.77
CA ASP A 58 22.40 -14.03 -30.58
C ASP A 58 22.41 -13.64 -29.09
N VAL A 59 23.56 -13.80 -28.44
CA VAL A 59 23.73 -13.55 -26.99
C VAL A 59 24.65 -12.36 -26.75
N VAL A 60 24.16 -11.38 -25.99
CA VAL A 60 24.94 -10.20 -25.58
C VAL A 60 25.05 -10.11 -24.06
N ILE A 61 26.14 -9.51 -23.58
CA ILE A 61 26.27 -9.13 -22.17
C ILE A 61 25.74 -7.71 -22.00
N GLY A 62 24.69 -7.56 -21.19
CA GLY A 62 24.19 -6.25 -20.76
C GLY A 62 25.00 -5.71 -19.58
N VAL A 63 25.15 -6.52 -18.53
CA VAL A 63 26.00 -6.20 -17.38
C VAL A 63 26.45 -7.49 -16.69
N VAL A 64 27.75 -7.59 -16.39
CA VAL A 64 28.35 -8.70 -15.64
C VAL A 64 29.37 -8.15 -14.67
N GLU A 65 29.30 -8.56 -13.41
CA GLU A 65 30.21 -8.12 -12.35
C GLU A 65 31.21 -9.22 -11.98
N THR A 66 32.40 -9.19 -12.58
CA THR A 66 33.42 -10.24 -12.38
C THR A 66 34.12 -10.15 -11.03
N HIS A 67 34.08 -8.98 -10.37
CA HIS A 67 34.72 -8.73 -9.07
C HIS A 67 36.22 -9.13 -9.02
N GLY A 68 36.93 -9.03 -10.15
CA GLY A 68 38.36 -9.38 -10.23
C GLY A 68 38.65 -10.89 -10.32
N ARG A 69 37.63 -11.73 -10.56
CA ARG A 69 37.80 -13.19 -10.67
C ARG A 69 38.33 -13.56 -12.06
N LYS A 70 39.62 -13.88 -12.16
CA LYS A 70 40.28 -14.28 -13.42
C LYS A 70 39.55 -15.37 -14.21
N GLU A 71 39.03 -16.39 -13.51
CA GLU A 71 38.28 -17.49 -14.15
C GLU A 71 36.95 -17.01 -14.76
N THR A 72 36.25 -16.07 -14.11
CA THR A 72 35.00 -15.49 -14.61
C THR A 72 35.27 -14.47 -15.71
N GLU A 73 36.33 -13.66 -15.59
CA GLU A 73 36.77 -12.72 -16.63
C GLU A 73 37.14 -13.42 -17.94
N ALA A 74 37.80 -14.58 -17.86
CA ALA A 74 38.11 -15.39 -19.03
C ALA A 74 36.84 -15.91 -19.76
N LEU A 75 35.71 -16.02 -19.06
CA LEU A 75 34.43 -16.42 -19.67
C LEU A 75 33.75 -15.27 -20.42
N VAL A 76 33.99 -14.01 -20.02
CA VAL A 76 33.45 -12.82 -20.69
C VAL A 76 34.08 -12.63 -22.08
N ALA A 77 35.33 -13.05 -22.26
CA ALA A 77 36.00 -13.01 -23.56
C ALA A 77 35.19 -13.79 -24.63
N GLY A 78 34.92 -13.14 -25.76
CA GLY A 78 34.18 -13.73 -26.89
C GLY A 78 32.68 -13.40 -26.94
N PHE A 79 32.12 -12.75 -25.93
CA PHE A 79 30.78 -12.17 -26.01
C PHE A 79 30.80 -10.75 -26.62
N GLU A 80 29.73 -10.39 -27.33
CA GLU A 80 29.41 -8.98 -27.58
C GLU A 80 28.94 -8.35 -26.27
N ILE A 81 29.53 -7.20 -25.90
CA ILE A 81 29.22 -6.50 -24.64
C ILE A 81 28.66 -5.13 -25.00
N ILE A 82 27.46 -4.83 -24.49
CA ILE A 82 26.89 -3.49 -24.62
C ILE A 82 27.67 -2.56 -23.68
N PRO A 83 28.25 -1.45 -24.18
CA PRO A 83 28.99 -0.51 -23.34
C PRO A 83 28.11 0.03 -22.21
N ARG A 84 28.67 0.09 -20.99
CA ARG A 84 27.99 0.65 -19.82
C ARG A 84 27.83 2.16 -19.98
N VAL A 85 26.73 2.71 -19.45
CA VAL A 85 26.53 4.16 -19.40
C VAL A 85 27.17 4.71 -18.13
N GLU A 86 28.00 5.75 -18.28
CA GLU A 86 28.50 6.51 -17.14
C GLU A 86 27.45 7.54 -16.68
N ILE A 87 26.98 7.38 -15.45
CA ILE A 87 26.07 8.30 -14.79
C ILE A 87 26.86 9.07 -13.72
N SER A 88 26.90 10.39 -13.86
CA SER A 88 27.56 11.28 -12.89
C SER A 88 26.72 11.41 -11.62
N TYR A 89 27.16 10.80 -10.53
CA TYR A 89 26.50 10.86 -9.23
C TYR A 89 27.43 11.39 -8.14
N LYS A 90 27.08 12.54 -7.54
CA LYS A 90 27.86 13.18 -6.45
C LYS A 90 29.37 13.33 -6.75
N GLY A 91 29.72 13.64 -8.00
CA GLY A 91 31.10 13.81 -8.45
C GLY A 91 31.89 12.50 -8.67
N ARG A 92 31.22 11.35 -8.63
CA ARG A 92 31.77 10.05 -9.06
C ARG A 92 31.03 9.58 -10.31
N ALA A 93 31.77 9.09 -11.30
CA ALA A 93 31.17 8.35 -12.42
C ALA A 93 30.80 6.96 -11.91
N LEU A 94 29.52 6.61 -11.98
CA LEU A 94 29.02 5.26 -11.76
C LEU A 94 28.70 4.64 -13.12
N GLU A 95 29.17 3.44 -13.37
CA GLU A 95 28.84 2.70 -14.58
C GLU A 95 27.57 1.87 -14.35
N GLU A 96 26.60 1.96 -15.25
CA GLU A 96 25.36 1.18 -15.20
C GLU A 96 25.03 0.50 -16.54
N MET A 97 24.13 -0.49 -16.50
CA MET A 97 23.65 -1.19 -17.68
C MET A 97 22.93 -0.24 -18.65
N ASP A 98 23.30 -0.26 -19.93
CA ASP A 98 22.60 0.49 -20.98
C ASP A 98 21.34 -0.25 -21.44
N LEU A 99 20.22 -0.04 -20.73
CA LEU A 99 18.93 -0.63 -21.11
C LEU A 99 18.49 -0.20 -22.51
N ASP A 100 18.61 1.08 -22.84
CA ASP A 100 18.14 1.60 -24.14
C ASP A 100 19.02 1.09 -25.29
N GLY A 101 20.33 0.93 -25.05
CA GLY A 101 21.26 0.27 -25.97
C GLY A 101 20.90 -1.19 -26.24
N ILE A 102 20.57 -1.97 -25.20
CA ILE A 102 20.12 -3.36 -25.36
C ILE A 102 18.80 -3.42 -26.14
N LEU A 103 17.83 -2.56 -25.80
CA LEU A 103 16.53 -2.49 -26.48
C LEU A 103 16.65 -2.10 -27.96
N ALA A 104 17.60 -1.22 -28.30
CA ALA A 104 17.88 -0.86 -29.69
C ALA A 104 18.57 -2.00 -30.45
N ARG A 105 19.48 -2.74 -29.79
CA ARG A 105 20.21 -3.88 -30.38
C ARG A 105 19.35 -5.12 -30.60
N ARG A 106 18.31 -5.32 -29.78
CA ARG A 106 17.35 -6.45 -29.84
C ARG A 106 18.02 -7.84 -29.98
N PRO A 107 18.88 -8.24 -29.02
CA PRO A 107 19.44 -9.59 -29.01
C PRO A 107 18.36 -10.66 -28.75
N ASP A 108 18.63 -11.92 -29.08
CA ASP A 108 17.76 -13.03 -28.69
C ASP A 108 17.84 -13.25 -27.17
N LEU A 109 19.04 -13.15 -26.59
CA LEU A 109 19.32 -13.34 -25.17
C LEU A 109 20.28 -12.28 -24.64
N VAL A 110 19.96 -11.71 -23.48
CA VAL A 110 20.88 -10.83 -22.72
C VAL A 110 21.24 -11.41 -21.36
N LEU A 111 22.53 -11.36 -21.03
CA LEU A 111 23.06 -11.73 -19.71
C LEU A 111 23.10 -10.48 -18.80
N VAL A 112 22.38 -10.53 -17.68
CA VAL A 112 22.21 -9.42 -16.73
C VAL A 112 22.50 -9.90 -15.31
N ASP A 113 23.67 -9.58 -14.79
CA ASP A 113 24.08 -9.98 -13.44
C ASP A 113 23.43 -9.11 -12.34
N GLU A 114 23.33 -9.66 -11.13
CA GLU A 114 22.84 -9.02 -9.91
C GLU A 114 21.42 -8.41 -10.02
N LEU A 115 20.40 -9.26 -10.18
CA LEU A 115 19.00 -8.84 -10.34
C LEU A 115 18.48 -7.88 -9.26
N ALA A 116 19.00 -8.01 -8.03
CA ALA A 116 18.62 -7.22 -6.86
C ALA A 116 19.21 -5.80 -6.82
N HIS A 117 20.15 -5.49 -7.72
CA HIS A 117 20.90 -4.24 -7.73
C HIS A 117 20.00 -3.01 -7.77
N THR A 118 20.43 -1.97 -7.05
CA THR A 118 19.80 -0.65 -7.07
C THR A 118 20.51 0.24 -8.07
N ASN A 119 19.83 0.60 -9.15
CA ASN A 119 20.41 1.41 -10.20
C ASN A 119 20.74 2.83 -9.70
N ALA A 120 21.79 3.44 -10.26
CA ALA A 120 22.19 4.80 -9.93
C ALA A 120 21.07 5.84 -10.16
N GLU A 121 21.01 6.87 -9.30
CA GLU A 121 20.03 7.97 -9.40
C GLU A 121 20.20 8.71 -10.75
N GLY A 122 19.16 8.71 -11.59
CA GLY A 122 19.20 9.20 -12.97
C GLY A 122 19.02 8.10 -14.03
N SER A 123 19.11 6.83 -13.64
CA SER A 123 18.75 5.69 -14.49
C SER A 123 17.25 5.63 -14.76
N ARG A 124 16.86 4.99 -15.87
CA ARG A 124 15.46 4.89 -16.31
C ARG A 124 14.53 4.25 -15.27
N HIS A 125 15.02 3.19 -14.61
CA HIS A 125 14.33 2.58 -13.48
C HIS A 125 15.21 2.57 -12.23
N PRO A 126 14.62 2.58 -11.02
CA PRO A 126 15.36 2.55 -9.76
C PRO A 126 15.94 1.17 -9.40
N LYS A 127 15.50 0.10 -10.06
CA LYS A 127 15.88 -1.29 -9.73
C LYS A 127 16.13 -2.10 -10.99
N ARG A 128 17.18 -2.91 -10.99
CA ARG A 128 17.58 -3.72 -12.15
C ARG A 128 16.52 -4.74 -12.57
N TYR A 129 15.76 -5.31 -11.64
CA TYR A 129 14.65 -6.20 -11.98
C TYR A 129 13.54 -5.52 -12.80
N LEU A 130 13.40 -4.19 -12.73
CA LEU A 130 12.46 -3.45 -13.58
C LEU A 130 12.98 -3.31 -15.01
N ASP A 131 14.30 -3.16 -15.18
CA ASP A 131 14.94 -3.18 -16.50
C ASP A 131 14.79 -4.55 -17.15
N VAL A 132 15.05 -5.62 -16.38
CA VAL A 132 14.82 -7.00 -16.81
C VAL A 132 13.36 -7.23 -17.22
N ARG A 133 12.40 -6.70 -16.46
CA ARG A 133 10.98 -6.79 -16.82
C ARG A 133 10.69 -6.10 -18.16
N GLU A 134 11.24 -4.92 -18.40
CA GLU A 134 11.05 -4.22 -19.69
C GLU A 134 11.68 -5.01 -20.86
N LEU A 135 12.85 -5.62 -20.66
CA LEU A 135 13.48 -6.48 -21.68
C LEU A 135 12.58 -7.67 -22.04
N LEU A 136 12.04 -8.35 -21.02
CA LEU A 136 11.13 -9.47 -21.21
C LEU A 136 9.83 -9.05 -21.93
N ASP A 137 9.25 -7.91 -21.55
CA ASP A 137 8.04 -7.37 -22.18
C ASP A 137 8.25 -7.01 -23.66
N ARG A 138 9.51 -6.83 -24.08
CA ARG A 138 9.91 -6.58 -25.48
C ARG A 138 10.30 -7.85 -26.23
N GLY A 139 10.14 -9.02 -25.61
CA GLY A 139 10.40 -10.31 -26.23
C GLY A 139 11.88 -10.72 -26.22
N ILE A 140 12.72 -10.11 -25.38
CA ILE A 140 14.15 -10.45 -25.24
C ILE A 140 14.30 -11.42 -24.08
N ASP A 141 14.95 -12.57 -24.28
CA ASP A 141 15.21 -13.53 -23.20
C ASP A 141 16.29 -12.95 -22.26
N VAL A 142 16.18 -13.23 -20.96
CA VAL A 142 17.11 -12.73 -19.94
C VAL A 142 17.61 -13.85 -19.05
N TYR A 143 18.94 -13.98 -18.95
CA TYR A 143 19.60 -14.79 -17.94
C TYR A 143 20.14 -13.88 -16.85
N THR A 144 19.81 -14.17 -15.59
CA THR A 144 20.17 -13.30 -14.46
C THR A 144 20.54 -14.07 -13.21
N THR A 145 21.22 -13.43 -12.27
CA THR A 145 21.62 -14.04 -11.00
C THR A 145 20.91 -13.42 -9.80
N LEU A 146 20.59 -14.25 -8.81
CA LEU A 146 19.93 -13.83 -7.57
C LEU A 146 20.46 -14.63 -6.38
N ASN A 147 20.65 -13.98 -5.22
CA ASN A 147 20.85 -14.71 -3.96
C ASN A 147 19.54 -14.79 -3.18
N ILE A 148 19.32 -15.89 -2.44
CA ILE A 148 18.11 -16.10 -1.63
C ILE A 148 17.84 -14.97 -0.62
N GLN A 149 18.90 -14.32 -0.14
CA GLN A 149 18.82 -13.19 0.80
C GLN A 149 18.16 -11.93 0.23
N HIS A 150 18.10 -11.81 -1.10
CA HIS A 150 17.47 -10.68 -1.77
C HIS A 150 16.00 -10.94 -2.08
N VAL A 151 15.46 -12.13 -1.79
CA VAL A 151 14.03 -12.41 -1.94
C VAL A 151 13.26 -11.69 -0.84
N GLU A 152 12.30 -10.84 -1.21
CA GLU A 152 11.60 -9.97 -0.27
C GLU A 152 10.88 -10.72 0.85
N SER A 153 10.10 -11.77 0.52
CA SER A 153 9.39 -12.59 1.51
C SER A 153 10.30 -13.30 2.53
N LEU A 154 11.58 -13.48 2.19
CA LEU A 154 12.54 -14.19 3.03
C LEU A 154 13.47 -13.26 3.79
N ASN A 155 13.39 -11.94 3.59
CA ASN A 155 14.33 -10.98 4.17
C ASN A 155 14.36 -11.05 5.70
N ASP A 156 13.20 -11.10 6.36
CA ASP A 156 13.11 -11.16 7.83
C ASP A 156 13.71 -12.46 8.38
N VAL A 157 13.44 -13.60 7.74
CA VAL A 157 13.98 -14.92 8.12
C VAL A 157 15.49 -14.93 7.94
N VAL A 158 15.99 -14.43 6.80
CA VAL A 158 17.42 -14.35 6.50
C VAL A 158 18.15 -13.39 7.45
N SER A 159 17.51 -12.27 7.80
CA SER A 159 18.02 -11.31 8.78
C SER A 159 18.12 -11.93 10.18
N GLN A 160 17.17 -12.78 10.59
CA GLN A 160 17.24 -13.51 11.86
C GLN A 160 18.40 -14.52 11.89
N ILE A 161 18.63 -15.23 10.79
CA ILE A 161 19.72 -16.20 10.65
C ILE A 161 21.08 -15.51 10.62
N THR A 162 21.25 -14.53 9.72
CA THR A 162 22.55 -13.91 9.41
C THR A 162 22.89 -12.71 10.30
N ARG A 163 21.89 -12.15 10.99
CA ARG A 163 21.97 -10.87 11.75
C ARG A 163 22.29 -9.65 10.89
N ILE A 164 22.18 -9.76 9.57
CA ILE A 164 22.44 -8.68 8.61
C ILE A 164 21.14 -8.34 7.90
N ARG A 165 20.76 -7.05 7.92
CA ARG A 165 19.62 -6.55 7.15
C ARG A 165 20.04 -6.28 5.70
N VAL A 166 19.39 -6.96 4.77
CA VAL A 166 19.59 -6.76 3.33
C VAL A 166 18.66 -5.65 2.85
N ARG A 167 19.21 -4.58 2.28
CA ARG A 167 18.42 -3.43 1.77
C ARG A 167 18.00 -3.59 0.32
N GLU A 168 18.72 -4.42 -0.42
CA GLU A 168 18.46 -4.68 -1.83
C GLU A 168 17.61 -5.93 -1.97
N THR A 169 16.35 -5.76 -2.32
CA THR A 169 15.38 -6.85 -2.45
C THR A 169 14.72 -6.89 -3.82
N VAL A 170 14.26 -8.08 -4.18
CA VAL A 170 13.45 -8.39 -5.36
C VAL A 170 12.12 -8.96 -4.88
N PRO A 171 10.98 -8.41 -5.34
CA PRO A 171 9.66 -8.96 -5.02
C PRO A 171 9.51 -10.39 -5.50
N ASP A 172 8.79 -11.22 -4.74
CA ASP A 172 8.52 -12.62 -5.10
C ASP A 172 7.87 -12.75 -6.49
N SER A 173 7.03 -11.79 -6.88
CA SER A 173 6.38 -11.77 -8.19
C SER A 173 7.34 -11.79 -9.38
N ILE A 174 8.57 -11.29 -9.23
CA ILE A 174 9.60 -11.38 -10.29
C ILE A 174 10.16 -12.79 -10.41
N ILE A 175 10.24 -13.52 -9.30
CA ILE A 175 10.70 -14.92 -9.28
C ILE A 175 9.60 -15.83 -9.82
N ASP A 176 8.34 -15.52 -9.50
CA ASP A 176 7.18 -16.24 -10.01
C ASP A 176 7.05 -16.08 -11.53
N LEU A 177 7.50 -14.95 -12.06
CA LEU A 177 7.64 -14.68 -13.50
C LEU A 177 8.78 -15.46 -14.18
N ALA A 178 9.67 -16.15 -13.46
CA ALA A 178 10.79 -16.88 -14.05
C ALA A 178 10.32 -18.19 -14.70
N ASP A 179 10.72 -18.42 -15.94
CA ASP A 179 10.44 -19.65 -16.68
C ASP A 179 11.34 -20.81 -16.23
N ASP A 180 12.55 -20.50 -15.76
CA ASP A 180 13.48 -21.47 -15.19
C ASP A 180 14.22 -20.87 -13.99
N VAL A 181 14.35 -21.65 -12.91
CA VAL A 181 15.12 -21.28 -11.71
C VAL A 181 16.13 -22.39 -11.43
N GLU A 182 17.38 -22.12 -11.80
CA GLU A 182 18.48 -23.05 -11.61
C GLU A 182 19.17 -22.78 -10.28
N ILE A 183 19.17 -23.77 -9.38
CA ILE A 183 19.85 -23.64 -8.10
C ILE A 183 21.34 -23.94 -8.24
N ILE A 184 22.16 -22.96 -7.87
CA ILE A 184 23.62 -23.12 -7.80
C ILE A 184 23.97 -23.53 -6.37
N ASP A 185 23.98 -24.84 -6.17
CA ASP A 185 24.20 -25.45 -4.87
C ASP A 185 25.69 -25.78 -4.66
N LEU A 186 26.25 -25.22 -3.59
CA LEU A 186 27.59 -25.52 -3.12
C LEU A 186 27.49 -25.86 -1.64
N THR A 187 28.18 -26.91 -1.20
CA THR A 187 28.15 -27.27 0.23
C THR A 187 28.74 -26.14 1.07
N PRO A 188 28.28 -25.93 2.32
CA PRO A 188 28.85 -24.92 3.20
C PRO A 188 30.37 -25.03 3.34
N ASP A 189 30.89 -26.25 3.45
CA ASP A 189 32.33 -26.51 3.57
C ASP A 189 33.10 -26.12 2.31
N ASP A 190 32.56 -26.42 1.13
CA ASP A 190 33.17 -26.03 -0.16
C ASP A 190 33.13 -24.52 -0.37
N LEU A 191 32.05 -23.84 0.05
CA LEU A 191 31.97 -22.38 -0.03
C LEU A 191 32.97 -21.71 0.90
N ILE A 192 33.10 -22.21 2.14
CA ILE A 192 34.10 -21.74 3.11
C ILE A 192 35.52 -22.00 2.59
N LYS A 193 35.76 -23.16 1.98
CA LYS A 193 37.04 -23.48 1.33
C LYS A 193 37.35 -22.53 0.17
N ARG A 194 36.38 -22.22 -0.69
CA ARG A 194 36.55 -21.23 -1.78
C ARG A 194 36.84 -19.82 -1.25
N LEU A 195 36.27 -19.45 -0.10
CA LEU A 195 36.58 -18.20 0.58
C LEU A 195 38.03 -18.20 1.09
N HIS A 196 38.49 -19.27 1.73
CA HIS A 196 39.88 -19.42 2.20
C HIS A 196 40.90 -19.45 1.07
N ASP A 197 40.57 -20.06 -0.07
CA ASP A 197 41.40 -20.12 -1.27
C ASP A 197 41.48 -18.75 -2.01
N GLY A 198 40.84 -17.70 -1.49
CA GLY A 198 40.83 -16.36 -2.10
C GLY A 198 40.00 -16.25 -3.39
N LYS A 199 39.17 -17.26 -3.68
CA LYS A 199 38.30 -17.30 -4.88
C LYS A 199 37.02 -16.48 -4.73
N VAL A 200 36.78 -15.94 -3.53
CA VAL A 200 35.69 -15.02 -3.19
C VAL A 200 36.33 -13.77 -2.59
N TYR A 201 36.57 -12.72 -3.40
CA TYR A 201 37.16 -11.48 -2.89
C TYR A 201 36.14 -10.67 -2.09
N MET A 202 36.60 -10.11 -0.97
CA MET A 202 35.88 -9.10 -0.19
C MET A 202 36.66 -7.78 -0.27
N ALA A 203 35.95 -6.65 -0.42
CA ALA A 203 36.57 -5.35 -0.19
C ALA A 203 37.07 -5.29 1.27
N ARG A 204 38.27 -4.71 1.50
CA ARG A 204 38.90 -4.56 2.85
C ARG A 204 37.97 -3.97 3.93
N THR A 205 36.87 -3.33 3.53
CA THR A 205 35.87 -2.71 4.42
C THR A 205 34.85 -3.69 5.01
N ALA A 206 34.75 -4.94 4.51
CA ALA A 206 33.65 -5.86 4.83
C ALA A 206 34.03 -7.11 5.69
N GLU A 207 35.31 -7.31 6.01
CA GLU A 207 35.81 -8.54 6.66
C GLU A 207 35.17 -8.86 8.03
N ARG A 208 34.85 -7.82 8.83
CA ARG A 208 34.31 -7.99 10.19
C ARG A 208 32.81 -8.30 10.25
N ALA A 209 32.03 -7.85 9.26
CA ALA A 209 30.59 -8.11 9.23
C ALA A 209 30.28 -9.51 8.66
N LEU A 210 31.15 -10.01 7.78
CA LEU A 210 30.94 -11.25 7.04
C LEU A 210 31.41 -12.51 7.80
N THR A 211 32.17 -12.34 8.88
CA THR A 211 32.62 -13.46 9.75
C THR A 211 31.46 -14.19 10.42
N ASN A 212 30.35 -13.49 10.68
CA ASN A 212 29.12 -14.11 11.19
C ASN A 212 28.22 -14.65 10.07
N TYR A 213 28.32 -14.12 8.85
CA TYR A 213 27.51 -14.55 7.72
C TYR A 213 27.95 -15.92 7.20
N PHE A 214 29.25 -16.13 6.98
CA PHE A 214 29.82 -17.38 6.45
C PHE A 214 30.09 -18.42 7.55
N THR A 215 29.11 -18.67 8.41
CA THR A 215 29.18 -19.79 9.37
C THR A 215 28.46 -21.03 8.81
N PRO A 216 28.92 -22.26 9.12
CA PRO A 216 28.29 -23.48 8.60
C PRO A 216 26.79 -23.56 8.89
N GLY A 217 26.35 -23.12 10.07
CA GLY A 217 24.93 -23.08 10.46
C GLY A 217 24.11 -22.13 9.59
N ASN A 218 24.60 -20.91 9.37
CA ASN A 218 23.90 -19.91 8.56
C ASN A 218 23.83 -20.35 7.09
N LEU A 219 24.93 -20.86 6.54
CA LEU A 219 24.97 -21.34 5.15
C LEU A 219 24.05 -22.56 4.94
N THR A 220 23.95 -23.46 5.93
CA THR A 220 23.03 -24.60 5.87
C THR A 220 21.57 -24.13 5.83
N ALA A 221 21.21 -23.16 6.68
CA ALA A 221 19.86 -22.61 6.70
C ALA A 221 19.52 -21.83 5.41
N LEU A 222 20.46 -21.04 4.88
CA LEU A 222 20.27 -20.34 3.60
C LEU A 222 20.15 -21.32 2.43
N ARG A 223 20.90 -22.43 2.45
CA ARG A 223 20.79 -23.51 1.46
C ARG A 223 19.43 -24.19 1.51
N GLU A 224 18.91 -24.49 2.71
CA GLU A 224 17.55 -25.02 2.89
C GLU A 224 16.49 -24.06 2.32
N LEU A 225 16.60 -22.76 2.61
CA LEU A 225 15.66 -21.76 2.08
C LEU A 225 15.70 -21.68 0.55
N ALA A 226 16.90 -21.72 -0.05
CA ALA A 226 17.07 -21.72 -1.50
C ALA A 226 16.43 -22.96 -2.14
N LEU A 227 16.72 -24.15 -1.63
CA LEU A 227 16.13 -25.42 -2.11
C LEU A 227 14.61 -25.41 -2.00
N ARG A 228 14.07 -24.94 -0.87
CA ARG A 228 12.61 -24.87 -0.65
C ARG A 228 11.94 -23.91 -1.63
N LYS A 229 12.51 -22.73 -1.88
CA LYS A 229 11.94 -21.75 -2.81
C LYS A 229 11.97 -22.27 -4.25
N THR A 230 13.04 -22.95 -4.65
CA THR A 230 13.11 -23.62 -5.96
C THR A 230 12.07 -24.74 -6.08
N ALA A 231 11.92 -25.58 -5.06
CA ALA A 231 10.92 -26.65 -5.06
C ALA A 231 9.49 -26.10 -5.19
N GLN A 232 9.16 -25.05 -4.44
CA GLN A 232 7.86 -24.37 -4.55
C GLN A 232 7.60 -23.85 -5.97
N ARG A 233 8.61 -23.24 -6.61
CA ARG A 233 8.47 -22.75 -8.00
C ARG A 233 8.20 -23.89 -8.97
N VAL A 234 8.90 -25.02 -8.82
CA VAL A 234 8.69 -26.22 -9.66
C VAL A 234 7.28 -26.77 -9.47
N ASP A 235 6.78 -26.82 -8.25
CA ASP A 235 5.40 -27.26 -7.95
C ASP A 235 4.36 -26.35 -8.63
N ASP A 236 4.53 -25.02 -8.56
CA ASP A 236 3.64 -24.06 -9.20
C ASP A 236 3.64 -24.20 -10.73
N GLN A 237 4.81 -24.41 -11.34
CA GLN A 237 4.93 -24.67 -12.78
C GLN A 237 4.21 -25.95 -13.21
N LEU A 238 4.34 -27.01 -12.42
CA LEU A 238 3.64 -28.28 -12.67
C LEU A 238 2.13 -28.09 -12.59
N LEU A 239 1.63 -27.36 -11.58
CA LEU A 239 0.20 -27.05 -11.44
C LEU A 239 -0.35 -26.30 -12.66
N THR A 240 0.31 -25.20 -13.06
CA THR A 240 -0.11 -24.44 -14.26
C THR A 240 -0.05 -25.29 -15.52
N HIS A 241 0.98 -26.13 -15.68
CA HIS A 241 1.09 -27.04 -16.81
C HIS A 241 -0.06 -28.07 -16.84
N MET A 242 -0.38 -28.69 -15.71
CA MET A 242 -1.48 -29.66 -15.60
C MET A 242 -2.83 -29.01 -15.91
N GLN A 243 -3.09 -27.83 -15.36
CA GLN A 243 -4.32 -27.06 -15.62
C GLN A 243 -4.45 -26.63 -17.08
N ALA A 244 -3.33 -26.28 -17.74
CA ALA A 244 -3.32 -25.92 -19.15
C ALA A 244 -3.50 -27.11 -20.10
N HIS A 245 -3.09 -28.32 -19.70
CA HIS A 245 -3.19 -29.54 -20.51
C HIS A 245 -4.34 -30.48 -20.08
N ALA A 246 -5.18 -30.03 -19.13
CA ALA A 246 -6.29 -30.80 -18.57
C ALA A 246 -5.87 -32.20 -18.05
N ILE A 247 -4.66 -32.29 -17.48
CA ILE A 247 -4.15 -33.52 -16.87
C ILE A 247 -4.88 -33.73 -15.54
N SER A 248 -5.64 -34.81 -15.44
CA SER A 248 -6.46 -35.12 -14.27
C SER A 248 -5.68 -35.89 -13.21
N GLY A 249 -5.87 -35.52 -11.94
CA GLY A 249 -5.39 -36.25 -10.76
C GLY A 249 -4.32 -35.50 -9.96
N PRO A 250 -4.23 -35.70 -8.63
CA PRO A 250 -3.17 -35.12 -7.82
C PRO A 250 -1.82 -35.76 -8.17
N TRP A 251 -0.83 -34.94 -8.53
CA TRP A 251 0.54 -35.41 -8.74
C TRP A 251 1.26 -35.53 -7.38
N ALA A 252 1.75 -36.73 -7.03
CA ALA A 252 2.30 -37.06 -5.71
C ALA A 252 3.67 -36.41 -5.36
N ALA A 253 4.05 -35.29 -5.99
CA ALA A 253 5.29 -34.59 -5.69
C ALA A 253 5.20 -33.78 -4.39
N SER A 254 4.00 -33.35 -4.00
CA SER A 254 3.74 -32.41 -2.91
C SER A 254 2.47 -32.82 -2.16
N GLU A 255 2.58 -33.02 -0.84
CA GLU A 255 1.44 -33.41 0.00
C GLU A 255 0.56 -32.19 0.27
N ARG A 256 -0.77 -32.33 0.16
CA ARG A 256 -1.76 -31.27 0.46
C ARG A 256 -2.96 -31.82 1.21
N VAL A 257 -3.34 -31.13 2.28
CA VAL A 257 -4.41 -31.58 3.18
C VAL A 257 -5.65 -30.68 3.06
N LEU A 258 -6.82 -31.29 2.87
CA LEU A 258 -8.10 -30.60 2.87
C LEU A 258 -8.96 -31.13 4.02
N VAL A 259 -9.62 -30.27 4.78
CA VAL A 259 -10.59 -30.69 5.81
C VAL A 259 -11.97 -30.15 5.50
N SER A 260 -12.97 -31.04 5.51
CA SER A 260 -14.37 -30.65 5.36
C SER A 260 -14.93 -30.18 6.71
N VAL A 261 -15.48 -28.96 6.70
CA VAL A 261 -16.15 -28.35 7.85
C VAL A 261 -17.67 -28.48 7.68
N ASP A 262 -18.35 -28.90 8.73
CA ASP A 262 -19.82 -28.90 8.82
C ASP A 262 -20.29 -28.12 10.07
N HIS A 263 -21.62 -27.94 10.22
CA HIS A 263 -22.23 -27.22 11.34
C HIS A 263 -22.17 -27.96 12.69
N HIS A 264 -21.56 -29.16 12.76
CA HIS A 264 -21.44 -29.87 14.02
C HIS A 264 -20.23 -29.39 14.84
N PRO A 265 -20.34 -29.36 16.18
CA PRO A 265 -19.24 -28.96 17.08
C PRO A 265 -17.96 -29.80 16.94
N ARG A 266 -18.05 -31.01 16.41
CA ARG A 266 -16.90 -31.89 16.14
C ARG A 266 -15.96 -31.35 15.07
N SER A 267 -16.41 -30.45 14.20
CA SER A 267 -15.62 -29.91 13.09
C SER A 267 -14.36 -29.21 13.59
N ALA A 268 -14.40 -28.56 14.75
CA ALA A 268 -13.21 -28.01 15.41
C ALA A 268 -12.14 -29.08 15.71
N SER A 269 -12.55 -30.29 16.08
CA SER A 269 -11.62 -31.41 16.32
C SER A 269 -11.02 -31.95 15.00
N LEU A 270 -11.79 -31.93 13.91
CA LEU A 270 -11.31 -32.29 12.58
C LEU A 270 -10.25 -31.30 12.09
N VAL A 271 -10.51 -30.00 12.25
CA VAL A 271 -9.56 -28.93 11.90
C VAL A 271 -8.24 -29.10 12.67
N ARG A 272 -8.29 -29.33 14.00
CA ARG A 272 -7.08 -29.60 14.79
C ARG A 272 -6.35 -30.88 14.37
N TYR A 273 -7.06 -31.90 13.90
CA TYR A 273 -6.42 -33.09 13.35
C TYR A 273 -5.72 -32.77 12.02
N ALA A 274 -6.41 -32.07 11.12
CA ALA A 274 -5.87 -31.67 9.83
C ALA A 274 -4.61 -30.82 9.98
N ALA A 275 -4.61 -29.83 10.88
CA ALA A 275 -3.44 -29.01 11.20
C ALA A 275 -2.24 -29.85 11.68
N ARG A 276 -2.47 -30.84 12.57
CA ARG A 276 -1.40 -31.74 13.03
C ARG A 276 -0.89 -32.64 11.91
N MET A 277 -1.78 -33.14 11.06
CA MET A 277 -1.39 -33.96 9.91
C MET A 277 -0.57 -33.16 8.92
N ALA A 278 -1.02 -31.96 8.56
CA ALA A 278 -0.33 -31.02 7.69
C ALA A 278 1.06 -30.67 8.23
N SER A 279 1.17 -30.37 9.53
CA SER A 279 2.45 -30.09 10.18
C SER A 279 3.44 -31.27 10.10
N ARG A 280 2.99 -32.53 10.28
CA ARG A 280 3.85 -33.71 10.12
C ARG A 280 4.29 -33.93 8.68
N LEU A 281 3.37 -33.75 7.74
CA LEU A 281 3.64 -33.89 6.31
C LEU A 281 4.44 -32.71 5.74
N ARG A 282 4.58 -31.63 6.53
CA ARG A 282 5.10 -30.32 6.07
C ARG A 282 4.34 -29.83 4.82
N ALA A 283 3.04 -30.05 4.83
CA ALA A 283 2.11 -29.82 3.73
C ALA A 283 1.27 -28.55 3.97
N PRO A 284 0.96 -27.76 2.92
CA PRO A 284 -0.09 -26.76 3.00
C PRO A 284 -1.46 -27.43 3.20
N TRP A 285 -2.37 -26.71 3.87
CA TRP A 285 -3.69 -27.25 4.16
C TRP A 285 -4.80 -26.19 4.17
N ALA A 286 -6.02 -26.64 3.88
CA ALA A 286 -7.20 -25.78 3.82
C ALA A 286 -8.42 -26.44 4.48
N ALA A 287 -9.29 -25.62 5.04
CA ALA A 287 -10.59 -25.98 5.59
C ALA A 287 -11.70 -25.47 4.66
N VAL A 288 -12.54 -26.40 4.18
CA VAL A 288 -13.60 -26.11 3.22
C VAL A 288 -14.97 -26.31 3.83
N TYR A 289 -15.82 -25.29 3.76
CA TYR A 289 -17.25 -25.38 4.00
C TYR A 289 -18.03 -25.30 2.68
N ILE A 290 -18.95 -26.24 2.44
CA ILE A 290 -19.78 -26.25 1.24
C ILE A 290 -21.18 -25.74 1.56
N GLU A 291 -21.51 -24.59 1.00
CA GLU A 291 -22.81 -23.95 1.17
C GLU A 291 -23.83 -24.57 0.21
N THR A 292 -24.62 -25.51 0.75
CA THR A 292 -25.76 -26.12 0.04
C THR A 292 -27.08 -25.37 0.28
N ASN A 293 -28.14 -25.67 -0.49
CA ASN A 293 -29.49 -25.14 -0.25
C ASN A 293 -30.04 -25.44 1.16
N ARG A 294 -29.52 -26.47 1.84
CA ARG A 294 -29.90 -26.77 3.24
C ARG A 294 -29.30 -25.78 4.22
N SER A 295 -28.20 -25.14 3.86
CA SER A 295 -27.50 -24.13 4.66
C SER A 295 -28.36 -22.89 4.93
N ILE A 296 -29.31 -22.60 4.03
CA ILE A 296 -30.27 -21.50 4.16
C ILE A 296 -31.18 -21.67 5.38
N ASN A 297 -31.44 -22.92 5.80
CA ASN A 297 -32.29 -23.22 6.95
C ASN A 297 -31.50 -23.42 8.25
N LEU A 298 -30.19 -23.22 8.25
CA LEU A 298 -29.39 -23.34 9.48
C LEU A 298 -29.80 -22.26 10.48
N SER A 299 -29.95 -22.69 11.73
CA SER A 299 -30.10 -21.78 12.86
C SER A 299 -28.87 -20.88 12.99
N GLU A 300 -29.04 -19.77 13.71
CA GLU A 300 -27.96 -18.83 13.94
C GLU A 300 -26.75 -19.49 14.64
N ALA A 301 -27.01 -20.30 15.67
CA ALA A 301 -25.99 -21.06 16.39
C ALA A 301 -25.22 -22.07 15.51
N GLU A 302 -25.90 -22.70 14.54
CA GLU A 302 -25.26 -23.61 13.59
C GLU A 302 -24.34 -22.85 12.62
N ARG A 303 -24.72 -21.64 12.20
CA ARG A 303 -23.87 -20.77 11.36
C ARG A 303 -22.66 -20.25 12.12
N ASP A 304 -22.84 -19.89 13.40
CA ASP A 304 -21.74 -19.49 14.29
C ASP A 304 -20.73 -20.62 14.48
N THR A 305 -21.20 -21.87 14.59
CA THR A 305 -20.34 -23.04 14.71
C THR A 305 -19.45 -23.23 13.47
N VAL A 306 -19.99 -23.02 12.26
CA VAL A 306 -19.21 -23.07 11.01
C VAL A 306 -18.18 -21.94 10.98
N ALA A 307 -18.61 -20.70 11.24
CA ALA A 307 -17.74 -19.53 11.18
C ALA A 307 -16.58 -19.60 12.18
N SER A 308 -16.86 -19.97 13.43
CA SER A 308 -15.83 -20.18 14.46
C SER A 308 -14.84 -21.30 14.10
N THR A 309 -15.32 -22.36 13.44
CA THR A 309 -14.46 -23.46 13.00
C THR A 309 -13.55 -23.06 11.82
N LEU A 310 -14.04 -22.24 10.88
CA LEU A 310 -13.22 -21.70 9.80
C LEU A 310 -12.16 -20.73 10.33
N ARG A 311 -12.52 -19.83 11.26
CA ARG A 311 -11.56 -18.96 11.95
C ARG A 311 -10.49 -19.74 12.72
N LEU A 312 -10.87 -20.85 13.34
CA LEU A 312 -9.90 -21.76 13.98
C LEU A 312 -8.90 -22.34 12.97
N ALA A 313 -9.32 -22.59 11.73
CA ALA A 313 -8.41 -23.07 10.69
C ALA A 313 -7.36 -22.01 10.31
N GLU A 314 -7.80 -20.76 10.13
CA GLU A 314 -6.91 -19.62 9.87
C GLU A 314 -5.90 -19.39 11.01
N GLN A 315 -6.37 -19.44 12.26
CA GLN A 315 -5.50 -19.32 13.44
C GLN A 315 -4.43 -20.41 13.52
N LEU A 316 -4.70 -21.58 12.96
CA LEU A 316 -3.75 -22.71 12.91
C LEU A 316 -2.90 -22.73 11.64
N GLY A 317 -2.93 -21.64 10.85
CA GLY A 317 -2.13 -21.48 9.63
C GLY A 317 -2.66 -22.25 8.43
N GLY A 318 -3.95 -22.60 8.41
CA GLY A 318 -4.64 -23.18 7.26
C GLY A 318 -5.52 -22.15 6.54
N GLU A 319 -5.78 -22.37 5.26
CA GLU A 319 -6.68 -21.51 4.48
C GLU A 319 -8.15 -21.84 4.77
N ALA A 320 -9.04 -20.84 4.90
CA ALA A 320 -10.48 -21.06 5.08
C ALA A 320 -11.24 -20.73 3.79
N ILE A 321 -11.97 -21.71 3.26
CA ILE A 321 -12.62 -21.61 1.95
C ILE A 321 -14.11 -21.94 2.11
N THR A 322 -14.98 -21.13 1.52
CA THR A 322 -16.41 -21.41 1.41
C THR A 322 -16.81 -21.54 -0.06
N LEU A 323 -17.36 -22.69 -0.44
CA LEU A 323 -17.76 -23.00 -1.82
C LEU A 323 -19.28 -23.17 -1.92
N PRO A 324 -19.96 -22.50 -2.85
CA PRO A 324 -21.36 -22.78 -3.13
C PRO A 324 -21.48 -24.10 -3.89
N GLY A 325 -22.40 -24.98 -3.49
CA GLY A 325 -22.47 -26.33 -4.07
C GLY A 325 -23.82 -27.01 -3.92
N ARG A 326 -24.19 -27.87 -4.89
CA ARG A 326 -25.41 -28.69 -4.78
C ARG A 326 -25.18 -29.97 -3.98
N GLU A 327 -24.04 -30.63 -4.19
CA GLU A 327 -23.68 -31.90 -3.57
C GLU A 327 -22.29 -31.80 -2.93
N VAL A 328 -22.21 -32.06 -1.61
CA VAL A 328 -20.98 -31.86 -0.82
C VAL A 328 -19.83 -32.74 -1.32
N ALA A 329 -20.08 -34.02 -1.60
CA ALA A 329 -19.03 -34.95 -2.03
C ALA A 329 -18.49 -34.61 -3.42
N GLU A 330 -19.34 -34.16 -4.33
CA GLU A 330 -18.94 -33.76 -5.69
C GLU A 330 -18.03 -32.54 -5.65
N GLU A 331 -18.43 -31.51 -4.93
CA GLU A 331 -17.71 -30.24 -4.85
C GLU A 331 -16.39 -30.39 -4.06
N LEU A 332 -16.37 -31.23 -3.00
CA LEU A 332 -15.11 -31.53 -2.29
C LEU A 332 -14.10 -32.22 -3.21
N VAL A 333 -14.52 -33.22 -3.99
CA VAL A 333 -13.62 -33.95 -4.89
C VAL A 333 -13.21 -33.08 -6.07
N GLY A 334 -14.14 -32.29 -6.63
CA GLY A 334 -13.82 -31.33 -7.69
C GLY A 334 -12.77 -30.32 -7.24
N HIS A 335 -12.96 -29.71 -6.07
CA HIS A 335 -11.99 -28.78 -5.51
C HIS A 335 -10.65 -29.46 -5.17
N ALA A 336 -10.70 -30.65 -4.59
CA ALA A 336 -9.51 -31.42 -4.24
C ALA A 336 -8.68 -31.79 -5.48
N THR A 337 -9.34 -32.20 -6.57
CA THR A 337 -8.68 -32.56 -7.83
C THR A 337 -8.08 -31.32 -8.51
N ALA A 338 -8.80 -30.20 -8.54
CA ALA A 338 -8.31 -28.95 -9.14
C ALA A 338 -7.09 -28.34 -8.40
N ASN A 339 -6.91 -28.68 -7.12
CA ASN A 339 -5.87 -28.13 -6.26
C ASN A 339 -4.86 -29.20 -5.77
N ASN A 340 -4.76 -30.33 -6.47
CA ASN A 340 -3.84 -31.45 -6.16
C ASN A 340 -3.82 -31.84 -4.68
N VAL A 341 -4.99 -31.91 -4.04
CA VAL A 341 -5.12 -32.37 -2.65
C VAL A 341 -4.87 -33.87 -2.60
N THR A 342 -3.93 -34.31 -1.76
CA THR A 342 -3.58 -35.73 -1.58
C THR A 342 -4.34 -36.36 -0.41
N HIS A 343 -4.81 -35.54 0.54
CA HIS A 343 -5.53 -36.00 1.73
C HIS A 343 -6.81 -35.20 1.99
N ILE A 344 -7.95 -35.87 2.16
CA ILE A 344 -9.21 -35.26 2.61
C ILE A 344 -9.57 -35.77 4.00
N VAL A 345 -9.79 -34.87 4.95
CA VAL A 345 -10.24 -35.16 6.31
C VAL A 345 -11.73 -34.87 6.42
N ILE A 346 -12.53 -35.86 6.85
CA ILE A 346 -13.98 -35.73 7.02
C ILE A 346 -14.46 -36.39 8.32
N GLY A 347 -15.55 -35.89 8.88
CA GLY A 347 -16.18 -36.49 10.06
C GLY A 347 -16.96 -37.77 9.73
N ALA A 348 -16.96 -38.74 10.66
CA ALA A 348 -17.77 -39.96 10.53
C ALA A 348 -19.28 -39.66 10.46
N PRO A 349 -20.10 -40.43 9.72
CA PRO A 349 -21.55 -40.21 9.66
C PRO A 349 -22.25 -40.53 10.99
N LYS A 350 -23.33 -39.81 11.32
CA LYS A 350 -24.09 -39.93 12.60
C LYS A 350 -25.54 -40.38 12.41
N LYS A 351 -25.81 -41.37 11.55
CA LYS A 351 -27.18 -41.87 11.29
C LYS A 351 -27.39 -43.30 11.82
N PRO A 352 -28.61 -43.63 12.32
CA PRO A 352 -28.97 -44.99 12.68
C PRO A 352 -29.20 -45.86 11.42
N THR A 353 -28.65 -47.06 11.47
CA THR A 353 -28.40 -48.05 10.40
C THR A 353 -29.59 -48.45 9.52
N TRP A 354 -30.83 -48.18 9.93
CA TRP A 354 -32.03 -48.56 9.17
C TRP A 354 -32.38 -47.59 8.03
N ARG A 355 -31.91 -46.33 8.10
CA ARG A 355 -32.11 -45.32 7.03
C ARG A 355 -31.09 -45.42 5.90
N ASP A 356 -29.99 -46.15 6.08
CA ASP A 356 -28.96 -46.33 5.05
C ASP A 356 -29.45 -47.17 3.86
N TRP A 357 -30.52 -47.94 4.02
CA TRP A 357 -31.15 -48.65 2.89
C TRP A 357 -31.79 -47.72 1.85
N TRP A 358 -32.15 -46.47 2.21
CA TRP A 358 -32.86 -45.53 1.32
C TRP A 358 -32.05 -44.25 1.00
N SER A 359 -31.00 -43.93 1.77
CA SER A 359 -30.13 -42.77 1.49
C SER A 359 -28.67 -43.06 1.81
N ARG A 360 -27.78 -42.92 0.82
CA ARG A 360 -26.33 -43.08 0.99
C ARG A 360 -25.72 -41.96 1.84
N SER A 361 -24.66 -42.24 2.59
CA SER A 361 -23.96 -41.24 3.40
C SER A 361 -23.00 -40.39 2.55
N ILE A 362 -22.74 -39.15 2.99
CA ILE A 362 -21.79 -38.24 2.30
C ILE A 362 -20.38 -38.84 2.30
N THR A 363 -19.99 -39.52 3.38
CA THR A 363 -18.68 -40.16 3.52
C THR A 363 -18.51 -41.31 2.54
N ASP A 364 -19.53 -42.16 2.34
CA ASP A 364 -19.47 -43.26 1.37
C ASP A 364 -19.39 -42.73 -0.07
N GLU A 365 -20.15 -41.67 -0.35
CA GLU A 365 -20.14 -41.04 -1.66
C GLU A 365 -18.78 -40.36 -1.95
N LEU A 366 -18.17 -39.76 -0.93
CA LEU A 366 -16.84 -39.17 -1.01
C LEU A 366 -15.77 -40.24 -1.25
N ILE A 367 -15.75 -41.33 -0.48
CA ILE A 367 -14.79 -42.43 -0.64
C ILE A 367 -14.88 -43.04 -2.05
N ARG A 368 -16.09 -43.18 -2.58
CA ARG A 368 -16.32 -43.70 -3.94
C ARG A 368 -15.82 -42.78 -5.05
N ARG A 369 -15.88 -41.46 -4.83
CA ARG A 369 -15.47 -40.43 -5.81
C ARG A 369 -14.03 -39.97 -5.66
N ALA A 370 -13.41 -40.15 -4.49
CA ALA A 370 -12.09 -39.61 -4.16
C ALA A 370 -10.94 -40.16 -5.03
N GLY A 371 -11.14 -41.31 -5.71
CA GLY A 371 -10.13 -41.89 -6.59
C GLY A 371 -8.84 -42.20 -5.82
N GLU A 372 -7.73 -41.54 -6.20
CA GLU A 372 -6.41 -41.69 -5.57
C GLU A 372 -6.22 -40.82 -4.31
N ILE A 373 -7.17 -39.94 -3.99
CA ILE A 373 -7.09 -39.05 -2.84
C ILE A 373 -7.37 -39.85 -1.56
N SER A 374 -6.47 -39.77 -0.59
CA SER A 374 -6.62 -40.47 0.68
C SER A 374 -7.68 -39.80 1.56
N VAL A 375 -8.77 -40.50 1.86
CA VAL A 375 -9.86 -39.99 2.72
C VAL A 375 -9.68 -40.47 4.17
N HIS A 376 -9.46 -39.53 5.09
CA HIS A 376 -9.33 -39.76 6.53
C HIS A 376 -10.67 -39.49 7.22
N VAL A 377 -11.31 -40.55 7.69
CA VAL A 377 -12.59 -40.45 8.43
C VAL A 377 -12.32 -40.45 9.92
N ILE A 378 -12.72 -39.37 10.61
CA ILE A 378 -12.45 -39.21 12.04
C ILE A 378 -13.75 -39.16 12.82
N SER A 379 -13.84 -40.04 13.81
CA SER A 379 -14.87 -40.01 14.84
C SER A 379 -14.41 -39.04 15.94
N GLY A 380 -15.09 -37.90 16.08
CA GLY A 380 -14.78 -36.94 17.14
C GLY A 380 -15.07 -37.54 18.52
N ASN A 381 -14.15 -37.38 19.48
CA ASN A 381 -14.43 -37.64 20.90
C ASN A 381 -15.33 -36.51 21.43
N GLU A 382 -16.58 -36.82 21.74
CA GLU A 382 -17.62 -35.87 22.21
C GLU A 382 -17.45 -35.40 23.67
N LYS A 383 -16.24 -35.37 24.24
CA LYS A 383 -16.10 -35.13 25.69
C LYS A 383 -16.21 -33.67 26.17
N ASP A 384 -16.27 -32.67 25.29
CA ASP A 384 -16.26 -31.25 25.71
C ASP A 384 -17.46 -30.41 25.24
N GLY A 385 -18.65 -30.98 25.12
CA GLY A 385 -19.83 -30.17 24.80
C GLY A 385 -21.14 -30.79 25.25
N THR A 386 -21.60 -30.44 26.45
CA THR A 386 -22.99 -30.64 26.88
C THR A 386 -23.94 -30.02 25.86
N THR A 387 -24.50 -30.85 24.97
CA THR A 387 -25.58 -30.42 24.08
C THR A 387 -26.82 -30.17 24.91
N THR A 388 -27.13 -28.91 25.20
CA THR A 388 -28.47 -28.52 25.60
C THR A 388 -29.39 -28.80 24.42
N ARG A 389 -30.40 -29.65 24.62
CA ARG A 389 -31.50 -29.83 23.66
C ARG A 389 -32.25 -28.50 23.57
N GLY A 390 -31.83 -27.63 22.65
CA GLY A 390 -32.57 -26.42 22.30
C GLY A 390 -33.94 -26.83 21.79
N VAL A 391 -34.98 -26.50 22.55
CA VAL A 391 -36.37 -26.59 22.13
C VAL A 391 -36.48 -25.77 20.85
N LYS A 392 -36.82 -26.40 19.73
CA LYS A 392 -37.11 -25.71 18.47
C LYS A 392 -38.13 -24.62 18.76
N ALA A 393 -37.72 -23.36 18.68
CA ALA A 393 -38.65 -22.25 18.75
C ALA A 393 -39.70 -22.47 17.66
N ALA A 394 -40.94 -22.71 18.07
CA ALA A 394 -42.05 -22.87 17.16
C ALA A 394 -42.13 -21.60 16.30
N VAL A 395 -41.95 -21.75 14.99
CA VAL A 395 -42.14 -20.66 14.03
C VAL A 395 -43.54 -20.11 14.29
N THR A 396 -43.62 -18.88 14.80
CA THR A 396 -44.87 -18.16 15.02
C THR A 396 -45.64 -18.15 13.69
N ALA A 397 -46.75 -18.86 13.66
CA ALA A 397 -47.62 -18.87 12.49
C ALA A 397 -48.10 -17.43 12.23
N PRO A 398 -48.03 -16.93 10.98
CA PRO A 398 -48.52 -15.60 10.66
C PRO A 398 -50.03 -15.51 10.97
N PRO A 399 -50.52 -14.31 11.36
CA PRO A 399 -51.94 -14.09 11.64
C PRO A 399 -52.82 -14.40 10.41
N LEU A 400 -54.06 -14.79 10.65
CA LEU A 400 -55.04 -15.06 9.59
C LEU A 400 -55.39 -13.76 8.85
N ASP A 401 -54.93 -13.63 7.60
CA ASP A 401 -55.30 -12.50 6.74
C ASP A 401 -56.69 -12.72 6.13
N PHE A 402 -57.73 -12.17 6.77
CA PHE A 402 -59.12 -12.29 6.32
C PHE A 402 -59.35 -11.77 4.89
N ARG A 403 -58.55 -10.81 4.40
CA ARG A 403 -58.70 -10.28 3.04
C ARG A 403 -58.37 -11.34 2.00
N ALA A 404 -57.35 -12.15 2.25
CA ALA A 404 -56.94 -13.24 1.37
C ALA A 404 -58.03 -14.31 1.20
N TYR A 405 -58.79 -14.62 2.26
CA TYR A 405 -59.90 -15.59 2.20
C TYR A 405 -61.13 -15.03 1.47
N LEU A 406 -61.39 -13.73 1.60
CA LEU A 406 -62.48 -13.06 0.89
C LEU A 406 -62.21 -13.01 -0.62
N LEU A 407 -60.98 -12.66 -1.02
CA LEU A 407 -60.54 -12.70 -2.42
C LEU A 407 -60.55 -14.13 -2.98
N ALA A 408 -60.10 -15.12 -2.19
CA ALA A 408 -60.17 -16.53 -2.58
C ALA A 408 -61.62 -16.99 -2.82
N THR A 409 -62.57 -16.56 -1.99
CA THR A 409 -64.01 -16.80 -2.20
C THR A 409 -64.48 -16.16 -3.51
N GLY A 410 -64.03 -14.94 -3.80
CA GLY A 410 -64.29 -14.24 -5.06
C GLY A 410 -63.82 -15.02 -6.29
N TYR A 411 -62.62 -15.61 -6.25
CA TYR A 411 -62.11 -16.44 -7.36
C TYR A 411 -62.98 -17.67 -7.61
N VAL A 412 -63.44 -18.34 -6.55
CA VAL A 412 -64.34 -19.50 -6.68
C VAL A 412 -65.71 -19.08 -7.19
N ALA A 413 -66.25 -17.93 -6.76
CA ALA A 413 -67.52 -17.40 -7.26
C ALA A 413 -67.46 -17.04 -8.75
N ILE A 414 -66.36 -16.43 -9.20
CA ILE A 414 -66.11 -16.15 -10.62
C ILE A 414 -66.02 -17.45 -11.41
N ALA A 415 -65.25 -18.43 -10.92
CA ALA A 415 -65.12 -19.74 -11.56
C ALA A 415 -66.48 -20.46 -11.67
N LEU A 416 -67.31 -20.38 -10.63
CA LEU A 416 -68.66 -20.91 -10.64
C LEU A 416 -69.52 -20.22 -11.71
N GLY A 417 -69.54 -18.89 -11.78
CA GLY A 417 -70.30 -18.14 -12.78
C GLY A 417 -69.87 -18.46 -14.22
N VAL A 418 -68.56 -18.54 -14.47
CA VAL A 418 -68.00 -18.94 -15.76
C VAL A 418 -68.37 -20.39 -16.10
N SER A 419 -68.32 -21.30 -15.12
CA SER A 419 -68.65 -22.70 -15.32
C SER A 419 -70.13 -22.91 -15.64
N VAL A 420 -71.04 -22.12 -15.06
CA VAL A 420 -72.49 -22.16 -15.39
C VAL A 420 -72.76 -21.79 -16.85
N VAL A 421 -72.02 -20.80 -17.39
CA VAL A 421 -72.14 -20.42 -18.80
C VAL A 421 -71.54 -21.50 -19.70
N LEU A 422 -70.40 -22.08 -19.31
CA LEU A 422 -69.71 -23.12 -20.08
C LEU A 422 -70.41 -24.49 -20.05
N ASP A 423 -71.18 -24.82 -19.00
CA ASP A 423 -71.98 -26.06 -18.90
C ASP A 423 -73.01 -26.18 -20.04
N GLN A 424 -73.35 -25.08 -20.71
CA GLN A 424 -74.25 -25.09 -21.87
C GLN A 424 -73.61 -25.65 -23.14
N VAL A 425 -72.27 -25.72 -23.19
CA VAL A 425 -71.50 -26.01 -24.42
C VAL A 425 -70.43 -27.09 -24.22
N LEU A 426 -69.92 -27.26 -22.99
CA LEU A 426 -68.83 -28.19 -22.65
C LEU A 426 -69.30 -29.33 -21.75
N ASP A 427 -68.62 -30.48 -21.85
CA ASP A 427 -68.78 -31.60 -20.92
C ASP A 427 -68.31 -31.18 -19.50
N VAL A 428 -69.07 -31.64 -18.49
CA VAL A 428 -68.82 -31.44 -17.05
C VAL A 428 -67.38 -31.77 -16.65
N ARG A 429 -66.75 -32.75 -17.31
CA ARG A 429 -65.34 -33.14 -17.07
C ARG A 429 -64.36 -31.97 -17.26
N ASN A 430 -64.62 -31.07 -18.21
CA ASN A 430 -63.73 -29.95 -18.52
C ASN A 430 -63.97 -28.74 -17.60
N LEU A 431 -65.12 -28.66 -16.92
CA LEU A 431 -65.45 -27.56 -16.00
C LEU A 431 -64.56 -27.58 -14.75
N ALA A 432 -64.04 -28.74 -14.35
CA ALA A 432 -63.09 -28.88 -13.23
C ALA A 432 -61.81 -28.06 -13.44
N LEU A 433 -61.38 -27.82 -14.69
CA LEU A 433 -60.20 -27.01 -15.01
C LEU A 433 -60.40 -25.53 -14.67
N VAL A 434 -61.64 -25.02 -14.73
CA VAL A 434 -61.95 -23.62 -14.37
C VAL A 434 -61.80 -23.41 -12.86
N PHE A 435 -62.27 -24.38 -12.06
CA PHE A 435 -62.09 -24.39 -10.61
C PHE A 435 -60.61 -24.56 -10.23
N LEU A 436 -59.87 -25.40 -10.96
CA LEU A 436 -58.42 -25.53 -10.78
C LEU A 436 -57.70 -24.19 -10.96
N MET A 437 -58.10 -23.38 -11.95
CA MET A 437 -57.53 -22.05 -12.18
C MET A 437 -57.80 -21.10 -11.01
N ALA A 438 -58.98 -21.15 -10.38
CA ALA A 438 -59.27 -20.36 -9.20
C ALA A 438 -58.39 -20.76 -7.99
N VAL A 439 -58.22 -22.06 -7.76
CA VAL A 439 -57.34 -22.60 -6.71
C VAL A 439 -55.88 -22.21 -6.96
N LEU A 440 -55.41 -22.33 -8.20
CA LEU A 440 -54.06 -21.96 -8.61
C LEU A 440 -53.81 -20.46 -8.40
N THR A 441 -54.76 -19.62 -8.80
CA THR A 441 -54.70 -18.16 -8.62
C THR A 441 -54.62 -17.79 -7.14
N SER A 442 -55.40 -18.46 -6.29
CA SER A 442 -55.33 -18.30 -4.84
C SER A 442 -53.96 -18.72 -4.28
N ALA A 443 -53.40 -19.84 -4.74
CA ALA A 443 -52.10 -20.35 -4.31
C ALA A 443 -50.93 -19.43 -4.66
N VAL A 444 -50.93 -18.87 -5.86
CA VAL A 444 -49.86 -17.97 -6.35
C VAL A 444 -49.90 -16.61 -5.66
N LEU A 445 -51.10 -16.06 -5.45
CA LEU A 445 -51.24 -14.70 -4.93
C LEU A 445 -51.28 -14.64 -3.39
N HIS A 446 -51.84 -15.66 -2.72
CA HIS A 446 -52.16 -15.60 -1.30
C HIS A 446 -51.59 -16.76 -0.46
N GLY A 447 -50.87 -17.70 -1.08
CA GLY A 447 -50.19 -18.79 -0.39
C GLY A 447 -51.08 -19.98 0.01
N LEU A 448 -50.53 -20.88 0.83
CA LEU A 448 -51.10 -22.23 1.02
C LEU A 448 -52.48 -22.24 1.70
N ARG A 449 -52.67 -21.44 2.75
CA ARG A 449 -53.89 -21.53 3.57
C ARG A 449 -55.15 -21.02 2.83
N PRO A 450 -55.13 -19.88 2.12
CA PRO A 450 -56.25 -19.46 1.26
C PRO A 450 -56.45 -20.39 0.05
N ALA A 451 -55.39 -21.00 -0.47
CA ALA A 451 -55.48 -22.01 -1.53
C ALA A 451 -56.17 -23.30 -1.08
N LEU A 452 -55.84 -23.80 0.12
CA LEU A 452 -56.55 -24.95 0.70
C LEU A 452 -58.03 -24.63 0.93
N TYR A 453 -58.33 -23.43 1.42
CA TYR A 453 -59.70 -22.96 1.59
C TYR A 453 -60.46 -22.90 0.25
N SER A 454 -59.87 -22.28 -0.78
CA SER A 454 -60.49 -22.22 -2.11
C SER A 454 -60.59 -23.60 -2.76
N CYS A 455 -59.67 -24.53 -2.49
CA CYS A 455 -59.75 -25.92 -2.93
C CYS A 455 -60.98 -26.63 -2.35
N ILE A 456 -61.20 -26.52 -1.03
CA ILE A 456 -62.36 -27.10 -0.36
C ILE A 456 -63.65 -26.47 -0.89
N LEU A 457 -63.69 -25.14 -0.99
CA LEU A 457 -64.86 -24.41 -1.48
C LEU A 457 -65.18 -24.74 -2.94
N SER A 458 -64.14 -24.86 -3.78
CA SER A 458 -64.26 -25.27 -5.19
C SER A 458 -64.77 -26.69 -5.32
N ALA A 459 -64.29 -27.63 -4.51
CA ALA A 459 -64.75 -29.01 -4.53
C ALA A 459 -66.23 -29.12 -4.12
N LEU A 460 -66.64 -28.39 -3.07
CA LEU A 460 -68.03 -28.35 -2.63
C LEU A 460 -68.95 -27.73 -3.68
N SER A 461 -68.53 -26.61 -4.30
CA SER A 461 -69.28 -25.96 -5.37
C SER A 461 -69.37 -26.83 -6.61
N PHE A 462 -68.27 -27.47 -7.01
CA PHE A 462 -68.25 -28.35 -8.16
C PHE A 462 -69.19 -29.57 -7.98
N ASN A 463 -69.14 -30.22 -6.81
CA ASN A 463 -70.01 -31.34 -6.47
C ASN A 463 -71.49 -30.93 -6.44
N PHE A 464 -71.81 -29.80 -5.79
CA PHE A 464 -73.20 -29.37 -5.64
C PHE A 464 -73.85 -28.94 -6.98
N PHE A 465 -73.13 -28.23 -7.86
CA PHE A 465 -73.74 -27.64 -9.05
C PHE A 465 -73.66 -28.49 -10.31
N PHE A 466 -72.60 -29.29 -10.49
CA PHE A 466 -72.29 -29.91 -11.79
C PHE A 466 -72.33 -31.45 -11.79
N LEU A 467 -72.13 -32.11 -10.64
CA LEU A 467 -72.16 -33.57 -10.55
C LEU A 467 -73.59 -34.10 -10.30
N PRO A 468 -74.03 -35.15 -11.02
CA PRO A 468 -75.33 -35.77 -10.78
C PRO A 468 -75.32 -36.68 -9.53
N PRO A 469 -76.37 -36.67 -8.67
CA PRO A 469 -77.55 -35.80 -8.73
C PRO A 469 -77.24 -34.34 -8.34
N ARG A 470 -77.55 -33.41 -9.26
CA ARG A 470 -77.28 -31.97 -9.10
C ARG A 470 -78.07 -31.40 -7.92
N TYR A 471 -77.51 -30.37 -7.28
CA TYR A 471 -78.05 -29.69 -6.10
C TYR A 471 -78.15 -30.56 -4.85
N THR A 472 -77.33 -31.61 -4.76
CA THR A 472 -77.19 -32.44 -3.56
C THR A 472 -75.71 -32.68 -3.26
N LEU A 473 -75.34 -32.66 -1.97
CA LEU A 473 -73.98 -33.03 -1.54
C LEU A 473 -73.94 -34.53 -1.29
N THR A 474 -73.68 -35.32 -2.32
CA THR A 474 -73.49 -36.78 -2.19
C THR A 474 -72.13 -37.20 -2.74
N ILE A 475 -71.39 -37.98 -1.95
CA ILE A 475 -70.09 -38.55 -2.32
C ILE A 475 -70.32 -40.01 -2.72
N SER A 476 -71.02 -40.20 -3.83
CA SER A 476 -71.39 -41.54 -4.32
C SER A 476 -70.40 -42.06 -5.38
N ASP A 477 -69.63 -41.15 -5.98
CA ASP A 477 -68.80 -41.38 -7.17
C ASP A 477 -67.30 -41.23 -6.86
N PRO A 478 -66.46 -42.26 -7.15
CA PRO A 478 -65.01 -42.20 -6.98
C PRO A 478 -64.32 -41.00 -7.66
N GLU A 479 -64.88 -40.46 -8.74
CA GLU A 479 -64.31 -39.31 -9.46
C GLU A 479 -64.28 -38.04 -8.60
N SER A 480 -65.26 -37.84 -7.70
CA SER A 480 -65.30 -36.68 -6.79
C SER A 480 -64.13 -36.67 -5.79
N VAL A 481 -63.77 -37.85 -5.28
CA VAL A 481 -62.65 -38.01 -4.34
C VAL A 481 -61.32 -37.80 -5.06
N LEU A 482 -61.21 -38.31 -6.29
CA LEU A 482 -60.02 -38.14 -7.12
C LEU A 482 -59.76 -36.66 -7.49
N ALA A 483 -60.82 -35.91 -7.83
CA ALA A 483 -60.73 -34.48 -8.12
C ALA A 483 -60.24 -33.66 -6.91
N LEU A 484 -60.71 -33.99 -5.70
CA LEU A 484 -60.24 -33.36 -4.46
C LEU A 484 -58.75 -33.62 -4.21
N PHE A 485 -58.28 -34.85 -4.40
CA PHE A 485 -56.85 -35.18 -4.27
C PHE A 485 -55.99 -34.46 -5.33
N PHE A 486 -56.49 -34.34 -6.57
CA PHE A 486 -55.79 -33.61 -7.62
C PHE A 486 -55.71 -32.11 -7.32
N PHE A 487 -56.80 -31.48 -6.89
CA PHE A 487 -56.82 -30.07 -6.48
C PHE A 487 -55.92 -29.82 -5.27
N LEU A 488 -55.93 -30.72 -4.28
CA LEU A 488 -55.05 -30.64 -3.12
C LEU A 488 -53.57 -30.78 -3.54
N GLY A 489 -53.26 -31.72 -4.43
CA GLY A 489 -51.92 -31.92 -4.98
C GLY A 489 -51.42 -30.68 -5.73
N VAL A 490 -52.22 -30.12 -6.63
CA VAL A 490 -51.86 -28.89 -7.38
C VAL A 490 -51.73 -27.70 -6.44
N ALA A 491 -52.61 -27.53 -5.45
CA ALA A 491 -52.50 -26.45 -4.46
C ALA A 491 -51.20 -26.55 -3.64
N ILE A 492 -50.81 -27.75 -3.21
CA ILE A 492 -49.56 -27.98 -2.46
C ILE A 492 -48.33 -27.71 -3.34
N ILE A 493 -48.32 -28.21 -4.58
CA ILE A 493 -47.19 -28.01 -5.52
C ILE A 493 -47.06 -26.52 -5.87
N ALA A 494 -48.16 -25.87 -6.27
CA ALA A 494 -48.17 -24.46 -6.63
C ALA A 494 -47.78 -23.56 -5.46
N SER A 495 -48.25 -23.87 -4.25
CA SER A 495 -47.90 -23.10 -3.06
C SER A 495 -46.45 -23.29 -2.65
N ASN A 496 -45.92 -24.52 -2.69
CA ASN A 496 -44.51 -24.77 -2.41
C ASN A 496 -43.59 -24.08 -3.42
N LEU A 497 -43.95 -24.12 -4.70
CA LEU A 497 -43.22 -23.42 -5.76
C LEU A 497 -43.23 -21.90 -5.53
N THR A 498 -44.41 -21.33 -5.28
CA THR A 498 -44.58 -19.90 -4.99
C THR A 498 -43.80 -19.47 -3.76
N ALA A 499 -43.88 -20.23 -2.66
CA ALA A 499 -43.14 -19.94 -1.44
C ALA A 499 -41.63 -20.05 -1.64
N THR A 500 -41.16 -20.92 -2.53
CA THR A 500 -39.74 -21.04 -2.88
C THR A 500 -39.28 -19.86 -3.73
N VAL A 501 -40.04 -19.50 -4.77
CA VAL A 501 -39.75 -18.35 -5.64
C VAL A 501 -39.75 -17.04 -4.86
N GLN A 502 -40.74 -16.82 -3.99
CA GLN A 502 -40.79 -15.61 -3.16
C GLN A 502 -39.63 -15.54 -2.16
N ARG A 503 -39.25 -16.66 -1.53
CA ARG A 503 -38.08 -16.72 -0.65
C ARG A 503 -36.78 -16.45 -1.40
N GLN A 504 -36.63 -17.01 -2.61
CA GLN A 504 -35.50 -16.74 -3.48
C GLN A 504 -35.45 -15.27 -3.91
N ALA A 505 -36.58 -14.68 -4.29
CA ALA A 505 -36.66 -13.26 -4.67
C ALA A 505 -36.34 -12.33 -3.48
N ALA A 506 -36.80 -12.65 -2.27
CA ALA A 506 -36.47 -11.89 -1.07
C ALA A 506 -34.98 -11.98 -0.74
N ALA A 507 -34.40 -13.17 -0.74
CA ALA A 507 -32.97 -13.38 -0.50
C ALA A 507 -32.09 -12.74 -1.59
N ALA A 508 -32.52 -12.76 -2.86
CA ALA A 508 -31.82 -12.10 -3.96
C ALA A 508 -31.86 -10.57 -3.81
N ARG A 509 -33.01 -9.99 -3.44
CA ARG A 509 -33.14 -8.55 -3.18
C ARG A 509 -32.29 -8.09 -2.00
N GLN A 510 -32.23 -8.88 -0.93
CA GLN A 510 -31.39 -8.55 0.22
C GLN A 510 -29.91 -8.58 -0.15
N ARG A 511 -29.46 -9.63 -0.86
CA ARG A 511 -28.08 -9.69 -1.37
C ARG A 511 -27.74 -8.52 -2.29
N ALA A 512 -28.63 -8.17 -3.23
CA ALA A 512 -28.42 -7.05 -4.14
C ALA A 512 -28.24 -5.72 -3.39
N ARG A 513 -29.05 -5.46 -2.35
CA ARG A 513 -28.92 -4.26 -1.51
C ARG A 513 -27.59 -4.25 -0.74
N THR A 514 -27.21 -5.36 -0.12
CA THR A 514 -25.94 -5.45 0.61
C THR A 514 -24.74 -5.22 -0.32
N THR A 515 -24.76 -5.77 -1.54
CA THR A 515 -23.71 -5.53 -2.53
C THR A 515 -23.68 -4.08 -3.01
N GLU A 516 -24.85 -3.46 -3.23
CA GLU A 516 -24.95 -2.04 -3.60
C GLU A 516 -24.39 -1.12 -2.51
N ASP A 517 -24.74 -1.37 -1.24
CA ASP A 517 -24.23 -0.60 -0.09
C ASP A 517 -22.71 -0.73 0.06
N LEU A 518 -22.17 -1.96 -0.09
CA LEU A 518 -20.72 -2.21 -0.08
C LEU A 518 -20.00 -1.49 -1.23
N TYR A 519 -20.58 -1.50 -2.43
CA TYR A 519 -20.03 -0.80 -3.59
C TYR A 519 -20.02 0.72 -3.39
N LEU A 520 -21.12 1.30 -2.90
CA LEU A 520 -21.21 2.73 -2.60
C LEU A 520 -20.22 3.14 -1.50
N PHE A 521 -20.03 2.30 -0.48
CA PHE A 521 -19.03 2.51 0.56
C PHE A 521 -17.61 2.51 0.00
N SER A 522 -17.23 1.47 -0.76
CA SER A 522 -15.91 1.38 -1.40
C SER A 522 -15.64 2.57 -2.33
N LYS A 523 -16.64 2.98 -3.12
CA LYS A 523 -16.55 4.18 -3.99
C LYS A 523 -16.34 5.47 -3.18
N LYS A 524 -17.00 5.61 -2.03
CA LYS A 524 -16.85 6.78 -1.15
C LYS A 524 -15.45 6.83 -0.51
N LEU A 525 -14.92 5.68 -0.10
CA LEU A 525 -13.55 5.57 0.41
C LEU A 525 -12.50 5.86 -0.66
N ALA A 526 -12.75 5.48 -1.92
CA ALA A 526 -11.80 5.73 -3.01
C ALA A 526 -11.65 7.23 -3.34
N GLY A 527 -12.74 8.01 -3.20
CA GLY A 527 -12.81 9.44 -3.55
C GLY A 527 -12.53 10.42 -2.40
N THR A 528 -12.26 9.94 -1.18
CA THR A 528 -11.94 10.78 -0.02
C THR A 528 -10.44 11.05 0.06
N GLY A 529 -10.06 12.30 0.35
CA GLY A 529 -8.67 12.76 0.35
C GLY A 529 -8.05 12.92 1.74
N THR A 530 -8.85 12.90 2.80
CA THR A 530 -8.38 13.10 4.17
C THR A 530 -8.69 11.88 5.06
N LEU A 531 -7.86 11.67 6.07
CA LEU A 531 -8.03 10.58 7.02
C LEU A 531 -9.35 10.74 7.81
N ASP A 532 -9.68 11.96 8.22
CA ASP A 532 -10.89 12.25 9.00
C ASP A 532 -12.17 11.92 8.21
N ASP A 533 -12.21 12.24 6.91
CA ASP A 533 -13.35 11.91 6.04
C ASP A 533 -13.54 10.40 5.92
N VAL A 534 -12.45 9.64 5.78
CA VAL A 534 -12.48 8.18 5.71
C VAL A 534 -12.97 7.58 7.02
N LEU A 535 -12.48 8.06 8.15
CA LEU A 535 -12.87 7.57 9.46
C LEU A 535 -14.33 7.87 9.76
N TRP A 536 -14.80 9.09 9.48
CA TRP A 536 -16.19 9.45 9.66
C TRP A 536 -17.11 8.62 8.76
N ALA A 537 -16.76 8.48 7.47
CA ALA A 537 -17.53 7.68 6.53
C ALA A 537 -17.61 6.21 6.96
N THR A 538 -16.52 5.67 7.49
CA THR A 538 -16.43 4.30 8.01
C THR A 538 -17.31 4.13 9.25
N ALA A 539 -17.18 5.00 10.25
CA ALA A 539 -17.97 4.93 11.47
C ALA A 539 -19.48 5.03 11.17
N PHE A 540 -19.86 5.98 10.33
CA PHE A 540 -21.25 6.17 9.91
C PHE A 540 -21.82 4.96 9.16
N GLN A 541 -21.08 4.42 8.19
CA GLN A 541 -21.55 3.28 7.38
C GLN A 541 -21.68 2.01 8.23
N LEU A 542 -20.67 1.70 9.05
CA LEU A 542 -20.71 0.57 9.97
C LEU A 542 -21.90 0.67 10.92
N ALA A 543 -22.11 1.83 11.53
CA ALA A 543 -23.22 2.04 12.46
C ALA A 543 -24.57 1.90 11.76
N SER A 544 -24.71 2.42 10.54
CA SER A 544 -25.95 2.38 9.75
C SER A 544 -26.30 0.97 9.30
N MET A 545 -25.32 0.20 8.80
CA MET A 545 -25.55 -1.14 8.28
C MET A 545 -25.72 -2.18 9.39
N LEU A 546 -24.94 -2.07 10.47
CA LEU A 546 -24.98 -3.01 11.59
C LEU A 546 -26.03 -2.63 12.64
N LYS A 547 -26.52 -1.38 12.63
CA LYS A 547 -27.45 -0.81 13.63
C LYS A 547 -26.89 -0.87 15.05
N VAL A 548 -25.60 -0.55 15.18
CA VAL A 548 -24.84 -0.53 16.45
C VAL A 548 -24.13 0.80 16.61
N ARG A 549 -23.66 1.11 17.82
CA ARG A 549 -22.78 2.25 18.09
C ARG A 549 -21.35 1.84 17.75
N VAL A 550 -20.64 2.70 17.03
CA VAL A 550 -19.29 2.42 16.49
C VAL A 550 -18.34 3.51 16.92
N VAL A 551 -17.14 3.13 17.34
CA VAL A 551 -15.99 4.03 17.49
C VAL A 551 -14.78 3.49 16.75
N LEU A 552 -13.98 4.39 16.19
CA LEU A 552 -12.73 4.07 15.51
C LEU A 552 -11.59 4.69 16.28
N LEU A 553 -10.59 3.86 16.56
CA LEU A 553 -9.38 4.25 17.26
C LEU A 553 -8.16 3.99 16.39
N LEU A 554 -7.22 4.94 16.41
CA LEU A 554 -5.95 4.85 15.70
C LEU A 554 -4.79 5.07 16.67
N PRO A 555 -3.60 4.49 16.38
CA PRO A 555 -2.42 4.71 17.20
C PRO A 555 -1.91 6.15 17.09
N GLU A 556 -1.58 6.74 18.23
CA GLU A 556 -1.03 8.10 18.36
C GLU A 556 -0.03 8.14 19.51
N GLU A 557 1.22 8.53 19.22
CA GLU A 557 2.32 8.71 20.21
C GLU A 557 2.52 7.54 21.20
N GLY A 558 2.31 6.29 20.76
CA GLY A 558 2.47 5.09 21.59
C GLY A 558 1.25 4.74 22.45
N SER A 559 0.12 5.41 22.23
CA SER A 559 -1.21 5.12 22.79
C SER A 559 -2.22 4.89 21.66
N ILE A 560 -3.47 4.58 22.00
CA ILE A 560 -4.58 4.50 21.04
C ILE A 560 -5.62 5.56 21.37
N ALA A 561 -6.01 6.36 20.39
CA ALA A 561 -6.92 7.50 20.58
C ALA A 561 -8.17 7.34 19.71
N VAL A 562 -9.32 7.79 20.22
CA VAL A 562 -10.56 7.86 19.46
C VAL A 562 -10.42 8.94 18.38
N LYS A 563 -10.68 8.57 17.13
CA LYS A 563 -10.61 9.51 15.99
C LYS A 563 -11.97 9.74 15.33
N ALA A 564 -12.89 8.79 15.42
CA ALA A 564 -14.26 8.96 14.95
C ALA A 564 -15.23 8.06 15.71
N GLY A 565 -16.50 8.44 15.76
CA GLY A 565 -17.56 7.63 16.35
C GLY A 565 -18.94 7.97 15.80
N TYR A 566 -19.84 7.00 15.82
CA TYR A 566 -21.25 7.20 15.49
C TYR A 566 -22.17 6.39 16.42
N PRO A 567 -23.11 7.06 17.15
CA PRO A 567 -23.22 8.51 17.35
C PRO A 567 -21.91 9.14 17.86
N PRO A 568 -21.68 10.45 17.68
CA PRO A 568 -20.47 11.11 18.17
C PRO A 568 -20.36 10.89 19.69
N ASP A 569 -19.34 10.15 20.10
CA ASP A 569 -19.10 9.76 21.49
C ASP A 569 -17.59 9.74 21.73
N ASP A 570 -17.13 10.60 22.63
CA ASP A 570 -15.72 10.87 22.88
C ASP A 570 -15.22 10.24 24.19
N THR A 571 -16.06 9.44 24.88
CA THR A 571 -15.72 8.90 26.20
C THR A 571 -15.56 7.38 26.18
N LEU A 572 -14.37 6.92 26.56
CA LEU A 572 -14.05 5.51 26.83
C LEU A 572 -13.61 5.35 28.27
N ASP A 573 -14.06 4.28 28.92
CA ASP A 573 -13.60 3.91 30.25
C ASP A 573 -12.19 3.27 30.18
N ASP A 574 -11.45 3.23 31.29
CA ASP A 574 -10.10 2.64 31.33
C ASP A 574 -10.06 1.18 30.85
N ALA A 575 -11.11 0.40 31.14
CA ALA A 575 -11.25 -0.98 30.68
C ALA A 575 -11.44 -1.08 29.16
N ASP A 576 -12.14 -0.12 28.57
CA ASP A 576 -12.37 -0.01 27.13
C ASP A 576 -11.08 0.41 26.39
N ILE A 577 -10.31 1.34 26.95
CA ILE A 577 -8.99 1.73 26.42
C ILE A 577 -8.01 0.56 26.48
N ALA A 578 -7.98 -0.18 27.59
CA ALA A 578 -7.13 -1.36 27.75
C ALA A 578 -7.48 -2.47 26.75
N ALA A 579 -8.77 -2.73 26.53
CA ALA A 579 -9.23 -3.71 25.54
C ALA A 579 -8.91 -3.27 24.11
N ALA A 580 -9.11 -1.99 23.77
CA ALA A 580 -8.75 -1.45 22.46
C ALA A 580 -7.25 -1.55 22.18
N ARG A 581 -6.41 -1.18 23.17
CA ARG A 581 -4.95 -1.27 23.07
C ARG A 581 -4.49 -2.72 22.89
N TRP A 582 -5.03 -3.64 23.68
CA TRP A 582 -4.70 -5.06 23.55
C TRP A 582 -5.09 -5.60 22.17
N ALA A 583 -6.26 -5.22 21.67
CA ALA A 583 -6.75 -5.65 20.36
C ALA A 583 -5.85 -5.16 19.22
N TRP A 584 -5.33 -3.94 19.33
CA TRP A 584 -4.35 -3.38 18.40
C TRP A 584 -3.00 -4.10 18.46
N GLU A 585 -2.40 -4.21 19.65
CA GLU A 585 -1.05 -4.78 19.83
C GLU A 585 -0.97 -6.27 19.48
N HIS A 586 -1.99 -7.05 19.83
CA HIS A 586 -2.02 -8.51 19.62
C HIS A 586 -2.74 -8.90 18.34
N ASN A 587 -3.27 -7.92 17.60
CA ASN A 587 -4.05 -8.12 16.41
C ASN A 587 -5.15 -9.18 16.62
N HIS A 588 -5.92 -9.08 17.70
CA HIS A 588 -6.99 -10.03 18.06
C HIS A 588 -8.19 -9.28 18.64
N ALA A 589 -9.40 -9.81 18.52
CA ALA A 589 -10.57 -9.16 19.12
C ALA A 589 -10.49 -9.22 20.67
N ALA A 590 -10.97 -8.18 21.35
CA ALA A 590 -11.02 -8.09 22.80
C ALA A 590 -12.29 -7.39 23.29
N GLY A 591 -12.59 -7.52 24.58
CA GLY A 591 -13.74 -6.86 25.19
C GLY A 591 -15.00 -7.71 25.19
N ARG A 592 -16.15 -7.06 25.10
CA ARG A 592 -17.46 -7.69 25.27
C ARG A 592 -17.70 -8.81 24.25
N GLY A 593 -17.83 -10.05 24.73
CA GLY A 593 -18.08 -11.20 23.87
C GLY A 593 -16.83 -11.80 23.20
N ALA A 594 -15.63 -11.29 23.50
CA ALA A 594 -14.35 -11.90 23.14
C ALA A 594 -13.79 -12.75 24.30
N ASP A 595 -12.85 -13.65 23.99
CA ASP A 595 -12.19 -14.51 24.99
C ASP A 595 -11.21 -13.73 25.88
N THR A 596 -10.86 -12.50 25.51
CA THR A 596 -9.86 -11.67 26.18
C THR A 596 -10.46 -10.34 26.66
N LEU A 597 -10.13 -9.97 27.90
CA LEU A 597 -10.59 -8.74 28.56
C LEU A 597 -12.12 -8.52 28.52
N PRO A 598 -12.97 -9.50 28.93
CA PRO A 598 -14.42 -9.43 28.79
C PRO A 598 -15.11 -8.34 29.64
N GLY A 599 -14.36 -7.67 30.53
CA GLY A 599 -14.86 -6.59 31.38
C GLY A 599 -15.09 -5.26 30.67
N ALA A 600 -14.65 -5.12 29.41
CA ALA A 600 -14.93 -3.94 28.59
C ALA A 600 -16.40 -3.90 28.15
N LYS A 601 -16.96 -2.70 27.96
CA LYS A 601 -18.37 -2.53 27.54
C LYS A 601 -18.55 -2.82 26.06
N ARG A 602 -17.51 -2.59 25.26
CA ARG A 602 -17.53 -2.70 23.80
C ARG A 602 -16.77 -3.93 23.31
N LEU A 603 -17.13 -4.43 22.14
CA LEU A 603 -16.33 -5.38 21.39
C LEU A 603 -15.33 -4.61 20.53
N TYR A 604 -14.04 -4.86 20.73
CA TYR A 604 -12.95 -4.27 19.96
C TYR A 604 -12.43 -5.25 18.93
N VAL A 605 -12.41 -4.84 17.66
CA VAL A 605 -11.95 -5.62 16.51
C VAL A 605 -10.85 -4.86 15.78
N PRO A 606 -9.68 -5.45 15.53
CA PRO A 606 -8.60 -4.76 14.81
C PRO A 606 -8.96 -4.51 13.35
N LEU A 607 -8.60 -3.32 12.83
CA LEU A 607 -8.58 -3.00 11.41
C LEU A 607 -7.28 -3.54 10.82
N ARG A 608 -7.37 -4.60 10.00
CA ARG A 608 -6.20 -5.35 9.54
C ARG A 608 -5.89 -5.07 8.08
N THR A 609 -4.61 -4.86 7.80
CA THR A 609 -4.03 -5.02 6.46
C THR A 609 -2.98 -6.14 6.56
N GLY A 610 -2.56 -6.74 5.44
CA GLY A 610 -1.81 -8.02 5.40
C GLY A 610 -0.51 -8.13 6.22
N ARG A 611 -0.06 -7.07 6.92
CA ARG A 611 1.15 -7.05 7.74
C ARG A 611 0.92 -6.57 9.19
N THR A 612 -0.01 -5.64 9.47
CA THR A 612 -0.22 -5.03 10.79
C THR A 612 -1.64 -4.48 11.00
N ALA A 613 -2.07 -4.28 12.25
CA ALA A 613 -3.31 -3.58 12.55
C ALA A 613 -3.12 -2.06 12.44
N VAL A 614 -3.86 -1.41 11.53
CA VAL A 614 -3.80 0.04 11.31
C VAL A 614 -4.62 0.83 12.34
N GLY A 615 -5.57 0.18 13.00
CA GLY A 615 -6.44 0.75 14.02
C GLY A 615 -7.36 -0.29 14.64
N VAL A 616 -8.38 0.16 15.37
CA VAL A 616 -9.36 -0.70 16.04
C VAL A 616 -10.77 -0.11 15.92
N ILE A 617 -11.74 -0.98 15.66
CA ILE A 617 -13.18 -0.68 15.71
C ILE A 617 -13.72 -1.12 17.08
N GLY A 618 -14.36 -0.24 17.82
CA GLY A 618 -15.16 -0.56 18.99
C GLY A 618 -16.64 -0.58 18.66
N LEU A 619 -17.35 -1.64 19.05
CA LEU A 619 -18.78 -1.84 18.79
C LEU A 619 -19.56 -1.99 20.09
N ASP A 620 -20.68 -1.28 20.20
CA ASP A 620 -21.61 -1.40 21.33
C ASP A 620 -23.06 -1.46 20.84
N SER A 621 -23.90 -2.18 21.59
CA SER A 621 -25.33 -2.26 21.32
C SER A 621 -26.15 -2.17 22.60
N ASP A 622 -27.36 -1.62 22.48
CA ASP A 622 -28.26 -1.43 23.63
C ASP A 622 -28.88 -2.74 24.15
N ARG A 623 -28.69 -3.84 23.42
CA ARG A 623 -29.08 -5.18 23.87
C ARG A 623 -28.08 -5.66 24.92
N ARG A 624 -28.55 -6.01 26.11
CA ARG A 624 -27.69 -6.52 27.20
C ARG A 624 -27.44 -8.03 27.14
N ASP A 625 -28.38 -8.79 26.56
CA ASP A 625 -28.31 -10.26 26.48
C ASP A 625 -28.14 -10.76 25.04
N GLY A 626 -27.24 -11.74 24.85
CA GLY A 626 -26.94 -12.37 23.56
C GLY A 626 -25.68 -11.85 22.86
N PRO A 627 -25.25 -12.49 21.75
CA PRO A 627 -24.10 -12.04 20.95
C PRO A 627 -24.37 -10.65 20.34
N LEU A 628 -23.32 -9.82 20.28
CA LEU A 628 -23.42 -8.41 19.87
C LEU A 628 -23.78 -8.25 18.39
N LEU A 629 -23.37 -9.21 17.55
CA LEU A 629 -23.65 -9.28 16.13
C LEU A 629 -24.14 -10.68 15.75
N THR A 630 -25.04 -10.76 14.78
CA THR A 630 -25.37 -12.03 14.11
C THR A 630 -24.22 -12.45 13.19
N PRO A 631 -24.08 -13.74 12.80
CA PRO A 631 -23.02 -14.18 11.89
C PRO A 631 -23.06 -13.51 10.50
N GLU A 632 -24.25 -13.09 10.03
CA GLU A 632 -24.37 -12.30 8.80
C GLU A 632 -23.83 -10.89 8.98
N GLN A 633 -24.12 -10.26 10.13
CA GLN A 633 -23.56 -8.96 10.51
C GLN A 633 -22.06 -9.03 10.77
N GLN A 634 -21.55 -10.15 11.30
CA GLN A 634 -20.13 -10.36 11.51
C GLN A 634 -19.36 -10.41 10.17
N ARG A 635 -19.85 -11.16 9.17
CA ARG A 635 -19.24 -11.17 7.83
C ARG A 635 -19.27 -9.79 7.17
N LEU A 636 -20.35 -9.04 7.39
CA LEU A 636 -20.48 -7.68 6.89
C LEU A 636 -19.50 -6.72 7.59
N LEU A 637 -19.33 -6.85 8.92
CA LEU A 637 -18.31 -6.13 9.68
C LEU A 637 -16.92 -6.43 9.11
N ASP A 638 -16.57 -7.71 8.96
CA ASP A 638 -15.25 -8.13 8.49
C ASP A 638 -14.98 -7.50 7.09
N ALA A 639 -15.94 -7.56 6.16
CA ALA A 639 -15.80 -6.94 4.84
C ALA A 639 -15.69 -5.40 4.86
N LEU A 640 -16.45 -4.71 5.72
CA LEU A 640 -16.39 -3.26 5.88
C LEU A 640 -15.08 -2.83 6.56
N ALA A 641 -14.62 -3.59 7.55
CA ALA A 641 -13.37 -3.38 8.26
C ALA A 641 -12.17 -3.51 7.34
N ASP A 642 -12.16 -4.51 6.45
CA ASP A 642 -11.08 -4.70 5.46
C ASP A 642 -11.00 -3.53 4.47
N GLN A 643 -12.15 -3.07 3.94
CA GLN A 643 -12.21 -1.91 3.05
C GLN A 643 -11.74 -0.63 3.75
N ALA A 644 -12.14 -0.43 5.02
CA ALA A 644 -11.72 0.71 5.81
C ALA A 644 -10.23 0.66 6.15
N ALA A 645 -9.70 -0.50 6.54
CA ALA A 645 -8.29 -0.69 6.87
C ALA A 645 -7.40 -0.37 5.66
N LEU A 646 -7.76 -0.85 4.46
CA LEU A 646 -7.05 -0.54 3.23
C LEU A 646 -7.09 0.95 2.88
N ALA A 647 -8.22 1.62 3.07
CA ALA A 647 -8.36 3.06 2.81
C ALA A 647 -7.52 3.90 3.79
N ILE A 648 -7.54 3.55 5.08
CA ILE A 648 -6.72 4.20 6.11
C ILE A 648 -5.24 4.02 5.83
N GLU A 649 -4.80 2.80 5.53
CA GLU A 649 -3.41 2.49 5.19
C GLU A 649 -2.96 3.28 3.97
N ARG A 650 -3.77 3.33 2.90
CA ARG A 650 -3.47 4.12 1.70
C ARG A 650 -3.23 5.59 2.03
N ILE A 651 -4.10 6.21 2.83
CA ILE A 651 -3.95 7.64 3.18
C ILE A 651 -2.71 7.88 4.04
N GLN A 652 -2.42 6.99 5.00
CA GLN A 652 -1.22 7.06 5.82
C GLN A 652 0.05 6.91 4.97
N LEU A 653 0.08 5.94 4.04
CA LEU A 653 1.21 5.73 3.14
C LEU A 653 1.45 6.95 2.22
N VAL A 654 0.38 7.58 1.71
CA VAL A 654 0.52 8.82 0.93
C VAL A 654 1.13 9.93 1.79
N ALA A 655 0.64 10.12 3.02
CA ALA A 655 1.19 11.11 3.94
C ALA A 655 2.65 10.82 4.34
N ASP A 656 3.03 9.55 4.47
CA ASP A 656 4.41 9.14 4.77
C ASP A 656 5.35 9.40 3.59
N VAL A 657 4.91 9.13 2.36
CA VAL A 657 5.66 9.46 1.14
C VAL A 657 5.85 10.98 1.02
N ASP A 658 4.82 11.77 1.28
CA ASP A 658 4.92 13.24 1.24
C ASP A 658 5.90 13.76 2.30
N ARG A 659 5.84 13.25 3.53
CA ARG A 659 6.81 13.58 4.59
C ARG A 659 8.24 13.19 4.21
N ALA A 660 8.44 12.00 3.67
CA ALA A 660 9.75 11.53 3.23
C ALA A 660 10.30 12.39 2.08
N ARG A 661 9.44 12.82 1.15
CA ARG A 661 9.80 13.71 0.04
C ARG A 661 10.25 15.08 0.54
N LEU A 662 9.50 15.68 1.46
CA LEU A 662 9.87 16.97 2.07
C LEU A 662 11.20 16.87 2.83
N ALA A 663 11.42 15.79 3.58
CA ALA A 663 12.69 15.55 4.28
C ALA A 663 13.85 15.39 3.29
N ALA A 664 13.67 14.61 2.22
CA ALA A 664 14.68 14.41 1.19
C ALA A 664 15.02 15.72 0.44
N GLU A 665 14.02 16.57 0.19
CA GLU A 665 14.24 17.88 -0.44
C GLU A 665 15.02 18.82 0.48
N SER A 666 14.71 18.83 1.77
CA SER A 666 15.49 19.57 2.79
C SER A 666 16.95 19.11 2.84
N ASP A 667 17.20 17.81 2.87
CA ASP A 667 18.55 17.25 2.87
C ASP A 667 19.32 17.55 1.56
N ARG A 668 18.62 17.57 0.42
CA ARG A 668 19.21 17.91 -0.88
C ARG A 668 19.64 19.38 -0.91
N LEU A 669 18.79 20.29 -0.42
CA LEU A 669 19.11 21.72 -0.29
C LEU A 669 20.30 21.93 0.65
N ARG A 670 20.30 21.29 1.82
CA ARG A 670 21.42 21.36 2.78
C ARG A 670 22.74 20.87 2.16
N SER A 671 22.70 19.77 1.41
CA SER A 671 23.88 19.21 0.74
C SER A 671 24.41 20.12 -0.36
N ALA A 672 23.52 20.74 -1.14
CA ALA A 672 23.89 21.71 -2.19
C ALA A 672 24.57 22.95 -1.59
N LEU A 673 24.04 23.48 -0.49
CA LEU A 673 24.63 24.61 0.24
C LEU A 673 26.04 24.28 0.73
N LEU A 674 26.24 23.14 1.39
CA LEU A 674 27.56 22.71 1.89
C LEU A 674 28.59 22.56 0.76
N THR A 675 28.15 22.07 -0.40
CA THR A 675 29.03 21.89 -1.57
C THR A 675 29.45 23.24 -2.16
N SER A 676 28.53 24.20 -2.26
CA SER A 676 28.84 25.57 -2.72
C SER A 676 29.82 26.28 -1.78
N ILE A 677 29.59 26.20 -0.47
CA ILE A 677 30.49 26.78 0.55
C ILE A 677 31.90 26.21 0.41
N SER A 678 32.01 24.89 0.22
CA SER A 678 33.32 24.22 0.07
C SER A 678 34.09 24.72 -1.16
N HIS A 679 33.40 24.94 -2.28
CA HIS A 679 34.01 25.47 -3.52
C HIS A 679 34.51 26.92 -3.33
N ASP A 680 33.69 27.76 -2.70
CA ASP A 680 34.00 29.18 -2.52
C ASP A 680 35.12 29.43 -1.49
N LEU A 681 35.34 28.49 -0.56
CA LEU A 681 36.52 28.48 0.32
C LEU A 681 37.79 27.99 -0.40
N LYS A 682 37.67 27.00 -1.30
CA LYS A 682 38.84 26.37 -1.95
C LYS A 682 39.55 27.31 -2.92
N THR A 683 38.80 28.18 -3.60
CA THR A 683 39.34 29.11 -4.61
C THR A 683 40.34 30.14 -4.03
N PRO A 684 40.00 30.96 -3.02
CA PRO A 684 40.96 31.89 -2.40
C PRO A 684 42.12 31.14 -1.74
N LEU A 685 41.84 29.98 -1.11
CA LEU A 685 42.86 29.17 -0.46
C LEU A 685 43.91 28.65 -1.46
N ALA A 686 43.48 28.22 -2.65
CA ALA A 686 44.39 27.78 -3.72
C ALA A 686 45.26 28.92 -4.24
N ALA A 687 44.71 30.14 -4.37
CA ALA A 687 45.47 31.33 -4.77
C ALA A 687 46.52 31.72 -3.72
N ILE A 688 46.15 31.70 -2.43
CA ILE A 688 47.08 31.94 -1.31
C ILE A 688 48.22 30.92 -1.32
N LEU A 689 47.90 29.62 -1.42
CA LEU A 689 48.90 28.55 -1.46
C LEU A 689 49.81 28.65 -2.69
N GLY A 690 49.26 29.00 -3.85
CA GLY A 690 50.01 29.19 -5.09
C GLY A 690 50.98 30.37 -5.01
N ALA A 691 50.51 31.53 -4.56
CA ALA A 691 51.33 32.72 -4.41
C ALA A 691 52.40 32.56 -3.32
N ALA A 692 52.03 32.02 -2.15
CA ALA A 692 52.97 31.74 -1.06
C ALA A 692 54.00 30.65 -1.42
N GLY A 693 53.59 29.60 -2.14
CA GLY A 693 54.48 28.56 -2.63
C GLY A 693 55.50 29.10 -3.64
N THR A 694 55.04 29.94 -4.58
CA THR A 694 55.90 30.59 -5.57
C THR A 694 56.90 31.54 -4.91
N LEU A 695 56.44 32.34 -3.94
CA LEU A 695 57.31 33.20 -3.13
C LEU A 695 58.36 32.38 -2.37
N ARG A 696 57.99 31.22 -1.79
CA ARG A 696 58.93 30.36 -1.06
C ARG A 696 60.00 29.78 -1.97
N ASP A 697 59.61 29.27 -3.14
CA ASP A 697 60.49 28.47 -4.01
C ASP A 697 61.43 29.35 -4.86
N TYR A 698 61.03 30.58 -5.19
CA TYR A 698 61.77 31.47 -6.10
C TYR A 698 62.15 32.83 -5.49
N PHE A 699 62.05 32.98 -4.16
CA PHE A 699 62.26 34.26 -3.46
C PHE A 699 63.53 35.01 -3.87
N ALA A 700 64.66 34.30 -3.95
CA ALA A 700 65.97 34.88 -4.20
C ALA A 700 66.22 35.25 -5.67
N SER A 701 65.44 34.68 -6.60
CA SER A 701 65.57 34.87 -8.05
C SER A 701 64.49 35.79 -8.64
N MET A 702 63.54 36.28 -7.83
CA MET A 702 62.45 37.14 -8.29
C MET A 702 62.76 38.64 -8.18
N PRO A 703 62.28 39.46 -9.14
CA PRO A 703 62.20 40.91 -9.01
C PRO A 703 61.48 41.37 -7.72
N GLU A 704 61.81 42.56 -7.21
CA GLU A 704 61.06 43.21 -6.11
C GLU A 704 59.56 43.36 -6.44
N GLU A 705 59.24 43.73 -7.67
CA GLU A 705 57.88 44.01 -8.13
C GLU A 705 56.99 42.76 -8.07
N ASP A 706 57.45 41.65 -8.67
CA ASP A 706 56.76 40.35 -8.62
C ASP A 706 56.58 39.82 -7.17
N ARG A 707 57.56 40.09 -6.28
CA ARG A 707 57.46 39.73 -4.86
C ARG A 707 56.36 40.52 -4.16
N SER A 708 56.27 41.82 -4.43
CA SER A 708 55.22 42.69 -3.90
C SER A 708 53.84 42.25 -4.39
N ASP A 709 53.71 41.91 -5.68
CA ASP A 709 52.45 41.48 -6.28
C ASP A 709 51.94 40.15 -5.71
N LEU A 710 52.82 39.15 -5.55
CA LEU A 710 52.45 37.88 -4.94
C LEU A 710 52.11 38.05 -3.45
N LEU A 711 52.81 38.93 -2.73
CA LEU A 711 52.50 39.23 -1.34
C LEU A 711 51.14 39.94 -1.20
N SER A 712 50.85 40.90 -2.08
CA SER A 712 49.53 41.55 -2.17
C SER A 712 48.44 40.52 -2.43
N THR A 713 48.66 39.61 -3.37
CA THR A 713 47.71 38.52 -3.68
C THR A 713 47.39 37.66 -2.46
N VAL A 714 48.41 37.29 -1.66
CA VAL A 714 48.21 36.54 -0.42
C VAL A 714 47.37 37.33 0.59
N VAL A 715 47.66 38.61 0.79
CA VAL A 715 46.94 39.47 1.73
C VAL A 715 45.50 39.68 1.27
N ASP A 716 45.29 40.05 0.01
CA ASP A 716 43.98 40.35 -0.58
C ASP A 716 43.04 39.13 -0.53
N GLU A 717 43.54 37.94 -0.90
CA GLU A 717 42.75 36.70 -0.81
C GLU A 717 42.52 36.24 0.62
N SER A 718 43.44 36.50 1.55
CA SER A 718 43.25 36.21 2.98
C SER A 718 42.17 37.09 3.60
N GLU A 719 42.20 38.39 3.31
CA GLU A 719 41.15 39.30 3.75
C GLU A 719 39.79 38.95 3.12
N ARG A 720 39.79 38.54 1.84
CA ARG A 720 38.59 38.09 1.14
C ARG A 720 38.01 36.83 1.79
N LEU A 721 38.83 35.85 2.13
CA LEU A 721 38.43 34.65 2.84
C LEU A 721 37.86 34.97 4.23
N ASN A 722 38.50 35.87 4.97
CA ASN A 722 38.03 36.28 6.29
C ASN A 722 36.65 36.98 6.21
N ARG A 723 36.45 37.87 5.23
CA ARG A 723 35.14 38.49 4.94
C ARG A 723 34.08 37.44 4.59
N PHE A 724 34.44 36.40 3.82
CA PHE A 724 33.50 35.33 3.48
C PHE A 724 33.07 34.50 4.70
N ILE A 725 34.02 34.13 5.57
CA ILE A 725 33.73 33.40 6.81
C ILE A 725 32.84 34.22 7.74
N ALA A 726 33.14 35.52 7.91
CA ALA A 726 32.32 36.41 8.72
C ALA A 726 30.87 36.49 8.18
N ASN A 727 30.70 36.70 6.87
CA ASN A 727 29.39 36.74 6.22
C ASN A 727 28.63 35.41 6.37
N LEU A 728 29.32 34.26 6.32
CA LEU A 728 28.71 32.95 6.51
C LEU A 728 28.22 32.76 7.95
N LEU A 729 29.03 33.16 8.94
CA LEU A 729 28.65 33.10 10.35
C LEU A 729 27.45 34.00 10.66
N ASP A 730 27.44 35.22 10.09
CA ASP A 730 26.31 36.13 10.23
C ASP A 730 25.03 35.53 9.64
N MET A 731 25.11 34.91 8.45
CA MET A 731 23.97 34.21 7.84
C MET A 731 23.46 33.07 8.73
N THR A 732 24.35 32.23 9.27
CA THR A 732 23.92 31.12 10.14
C THR A 732 23.22 31.59 11.41
N LYS A 733 23.64 32.73 11.99
CA LYS A 733 22.98 33.32 13.17
C LYS A 733 21.60 33.88 12.84
N ILE A 734 21.43 34.44 11.64
CA ILE A 734 20.14 34.94 11.14
C ILE A 734 19.19 33.75 10.90
N GLU A 735 19.62 32.72 10.18
CA GLU A 735 18.79 31.54 9.85
C GLU A 735 18.39 30.74 11.09
N SER A 736 19.25 30.67 12.10
CA SER A 736 18.94 29.97 13.36
C SER A 736 18.10 30.81 14.32
N GLY A 737 17.78 32.06 13.99
CA GLY A 737 17.13 33.02 14.89
C GLY A 737 17.95 33.36 16.14
N ALA A 738 19.25 33.08 16.15
CA ALA A 738 20.13 33.28 17.31
C ALA A 738 20.78 34.67 17.34
N MET A 739 20.41 35.55 16.40
CA MET A 739 20.80 36.95 16.40
C MET A 739 19.87 37.77 17.29
N GLU A 740 20.43 38.35 18.35
CA GLU A 740 19.77 39.37 19.18
C GLU A 740 20.50 40.70 19.00
N PRO A 741 19.94 41.69 18.26
CA PRO A 741 20.57 43.00 18.08
C PRO A 741 20.65 43.77 19.41
N ASN A 742 21.78 44.43 19.67
CA ASN A 742 21.91 45.30 20.84
C ASN A 742 21.33 46.70 20.53
N HIS A 743 20.00 46.81 20.65
CA HIS A 743 19.27 48.01 20.26
C HIS A 743 19.55 49.22 21.16
N ALA A 744 19.97 50.33 20.56
CA ALA A 744 20.07 51.64 21.21
C ALA A 744 19.56 52.76 20.29
N LEU A 745 19.19 53.90 20.87
CA LEU A 745 18.78 55.09 20.10
C LEU A 745 20.02 55.79 19.54
N HIS A 746 20.10 55.88 18.22
CA HIS A 746 21.20 56.53 17.51
C HIS A 746 20.69 57.45 16.41
N TYR A 747 21.45 58.51 16.13
CA TYR A 747 21.25 59.29 14.91
C TYR A 747 21.76 58.49 13.70
N ALA A 748 20.89 58.25 12.72
CA ALA A 748 21.27 57.51 11.51
C ALA A 748 22.45 58.17 10.78
N GLY A 749 22.52 59.51 10.79
CA GLY A 749 23.61 60.28 10.19
C GLY A 749 25.00 59.96 10.78
N ASP A 750 25.10 59.70 12.09
CA ASP A 750 26.38 59.39 12.75
C ASP A 750 26.91 58.02 12.30
N ILE A 751 26.01 57.03 12.23
CA ILE A 751 26.35 55.66 11.80
C ILE A 751 26.71 55.65 10.32
N ILE A 752 25.94 56.35 9.48
CA ILE A 752 26.23 56.49 8.04
C ILE A 752 27.57 57.20 7.82
N GLY A 753 27.87 58.23 8.61
CA GLY A 753 29.16 58.91 8.58
C GLY A 753 30.32 57.98 8.99
N SER A 754 30.11 57.08 9.95
CA SER A 754 31.07 56.03 10.31
C SER A 754 31.31 55.07 9.16
N ALA A 755 30.24 54.55 8.55
CA ALA A 755 30.31 53.66 7.39
C ALA A 755 31.03 54.31 6.19
N LEU A 756 30.78 55.59 5.92
CA LEU A 756 31.45 56.36 4.86
C LEU A 756 32.96 56.49 5.10
N ARG A 757 33.38 56.80 6.34
CA ARG A 757 34.82 56.86 6.69
C ARG A 757 35.49 55.49 6.50
N ARG A 758 34.80 54.41 6.90
CA ARG A 758 35.28 53.04 6.72
C ARG A 758 35.36 52.65 5.24
N ALA A 759 34.41 53.11 4.42
CA ALA A 759 34.35 52.83 2.99
C ALA A 759 35.24 53.75 2.13
N ALA A 760 35.93 54.74 2.71
CA ALA A 760 36.69 55.75 1.97
C ALA A 760 37.65 55.18 0.92
N LYS A 761 38.40 54.11 1.25
CA LYS A 761 39.33 53.45 0.32
C LYS A 761 38.63 52.77 -0.86
N ILE A 762 37.43 52.24 -0.66
CA ILE A 762 36.63 51.57 -1.70
C ILE A 762 35.93 52.60 -2.59
N LEU A 763 35.61 53.76 -2.02
CA LEU A 763 34.91 54.86 -2.67
C LEU A 763 35.85 55.89 -3.34
N ASP A 764 37.18 55.70 -3.29
CA ASP A 764 38.18 56.66 -3.80
C ASP A 764 37.98 57.05 -5.28
N GLY A 765 37.45 56.13 -6.08
CA GLY A 765 37.09 56.35 -7.49
C GLY A 765 35.74 57.02 -7.73
N HIS A 766 34.96 57.38 -6.71
CA HIS A 766 33.60 57.91 -6.83
C HIS A 766 33.39 59.18 -6.00
N LYS A 767 32.42 60.01 -6.41
CA LYS A 767 31.97 61.16 -5.61
C LYS A 767 30.84 60.72 -4.68
N THR A 768 30.93 61.03 -3.39
CA THR A 768 29.87 60.71 -2.42
C THR A 768 29.10 61.98 -2.05
N GLU A 769 27.78 61.95 -2.21
CA GLU A 769 26.88 63.03 -1.78
C GLU A 769 25.94 62.52 -0.68
N MET A 770 25.91 63.22 0.45
CA MET A 770 25.07 62.87 1.60
C MET A 770 24.07 64.00 1.88
N SER A 771 22.79 63.67 1.82
CA SER A 771 21.68 64.58 2.12
C SER A 771 20.83 63.98 3.23
N ILE A 772 21.24 64.22 4.48
CA ILE A 772 20.51 63.78 5.67
C ILE A 772 20.23 65.01 6.54
N PRO A 773 18.96 65.36 6.79
CA PRO A 773 18.60 66.47 7.66
C PRO A 773 19.13 66.28 9.08
N ALA A 774 19.63 67.36 9.69
CA ALA A 774 20.16 67.32 11.06
C ALA A 774 19.06 67.07 12.12
N ASP A 775 17.80 67.34 11.78
CA ASP A 775 16.61 67.13 12.60
C ASP A 775 15.94 65.76 12.37
N LEU A 776 16.61 64.84 11.66
CA LEU A 776 16.09 63.49 11.44
C LEU A 776 15.94 62.74 12.79
N PRO A 777 14.78 62.11 13.07
CA PRO A 777 14.56 61.37 14.32
C PRO A 777 15.60 60.26 14.55
N MET A 778 15.92 60.01 15.83
CA MET A 778 16.74 58.85 16.20
C MET A 778 16.05 57.54 15.82
N VAL A 779 16.84 56.52 15.48
CA VAL A 779 16.38 55.18 15.18
C VAL A 779 16.87 54.20 16.25
N ARG A 780 16.05 53.20 16.58
CA ARG A 780 16.39 52.16 17.56
C ARG A 780 17.03 50.97 16.86
N VAL A 781 18.36 51.00 16.74
CA VAL A 781 19.15 50.03 15.96
C VAL A 781 20.34 49.52 16.75
N ASP A 782 20.91 48.40 16.32
CA ASP A 782 22.28 48.04 16.70
C ASP A 782 23.25 48.84 15.79
N PRO A 783 24.09 49.73 16.35
CA PRO A 783 24.93 50.60 15.54
C PRO A 783 25.97 49.83 14.70
N VAL A 784 26.44 48.67 15.18
CA VAL A 784 27.44 47.85 14.47
C VAL A 784 26.80 47.14 13.29
N LEU A 785 25.64 46.51 13.50
CA LEU A 785 24.91 45.84 12.42
C LEU A 785 24.42 46.85 11.38
N PHE A 786 23.91 48.02 11.81
CA PHE A 786 23.46 49.05 10.88
C PHE A 786 24.62 49.67 10.09
N GLU A 787 25.77 49.93 10.71
CA GLU A 787 26.98 50.36 9.99
C GLU A 787 27.38 49.32 8.93
N GLN A 788 27.30 48.03 9.26
CA GLN A 788 27.61 46.93 8.35
C GLN A 788 26.65 46.85 7.17
N VAL A 789 25.34 47.10 7.37
CA VAL A 789 24.36 47.22 6.27
C VAL A 789 24.76 48.34 5.32
N ILE A 790 25.04 49.54 5.86
CA ILE A 790 25.40 50.70 5.03
C ILE A 790 26.72 50.44 4.29
N PHE A 791 27.72 49.89 4.96
CA PHE A 791 28.99 49.51 4.32
C PHE A 791 28.78 48.54 3.15
N ASN A 792 27.96 47.50 3.33
CA ASN A 792 27.66 46.53 2.28
C ASN A 792 26.93 47.16 1.07
N LEU A 793 26.03 48.12 1.32
CA LEU A 793 25.36 48.86 0.24
C LEU A 793 26.33 49.77 -0.51
N LEU A 794 27.24 50.45 0.20
CA LEU A 794 28.28 51.31 -0.40
C LEU A 794 29.31 50.49 -1.20
N ASP A 795 29.73 49.34 -0.68
CA ASP A 795 30.62 48.41 -1.38
C ASP A 795 29.97 47.87 -2.66
N ASN A 796 28.68 47.55 -2.63
CA ASN A 796 27.93 47.20 -3.83
C ASN A 796 27.84 48.38 -4.82
N ALA A 797 27.50 49.58 -4.34
CA ALA A 797 27.43 50.77 -5.19
C ALA A 797 28.76 51.03 -5.91
N ALA A 798 29.89 50.97 -5.20
CA ALA A 798 31.22 51.15 -5.78
C ALA A 798 31.60 50.05 -6.80
N LYS A 799 31.17 48.81 -6.58
CA LYS A 799 31.47 47.68 -7.49
C LYS A 799 30.73 47.75 -8.82
N TYR A 800 29.51 48.27 -8.82
CA TYR A 800 28.64 48.25 -9.99
C TYR A 800 28.52 49.62 -10.68
N ALA A 801 28.87 50.71 -10.01
CA ALA A 801 28.91 52.03 -10.61
C ALA A 801 30.20 52.24 -11.43
N PRO A 802 30.17 52.98 -12.55
CA PRO A 802 31.37 53.38 -13.28
C PRO A 802 32.26 54.30 -12.44
N GLU A 803 33.58 54.24 -12.62
CA GLU A 803 34.51 55.20 -11.99
C GLU A 803 34.16 56.66 -12.36
N GLY A 804 34.33 57.58 -11.41
CA GLY A 804 34.01 59.00 -11.52
C GLY A 804 32.53 59.33 -11.30
N SER A 805 31.66 58.34 -11.11
CA SER A 805 30.23 58.52 -10.88
C SER A 805 29.90 58.99 -9.46
N VAL A 806 28.65 59.41 -9.24
CA VAL A 806 28.16 59.83 -7.92
C VAL A 806 27.40 58.71 -7.22
N ILE A 807 27.66 58.52 -5.93
CA ILE A 807 26.88 57.68 -5.01
C ILE A 807 26.14 58.62 -4.05
N HIS A 808 24.81 58.60 -4.09
CA HIS A 808 23.97 59.47 -3.27
C HIS A 808 23.38 58.72 -2.09
N ILE A 809 23.44 59.32 -0.90
CA ILE A 809 22.86 58.82 0.33
C ILE A 809 21.87 59.86 0.84
N GLU A 810 20.59 59.51 0.84
CA GLU A 810 19.49 60.40 1.23
C GLU A 810 18.77 59.85 2.46
N GLY A 811 18.39 60.73 3.38
CA GLY A 811 17.63 60.39 4.56
C GLY A 811 16.43 61.30 4.75
N TRP A 812 15.26 60.75 5.05
CA TRP A 812 14.08 61.53 5.41
C TRP A 812 13.18 60.72 6.35
N ALA A 813 12.19 61.38 6.95
CA ALA A 813 11.19 60.72 7.78
C ALA A 813 9.83 60.75 7.06
N ASP A 814 9.15 59.61 6.96
CA ASP A 814 7.73 59.55 6.56
C ASP A 814 6.82 59.65 7.80
N ALA A 815 5.56 59.20 7.79
CA ALA A 815 4.70 59.27 8.98
C ALA A 815 5.25 58.43 10.14
N ASP A 816 5.62 57.18 9.87
CA ASP A 816 5.89 56.14 10.86
C ASP A 816 7.34 55.64 10.85
N ASN A 817 8.14 56.01 9.83
CA ASN A 817 9.47 55.48 9.60
C ASN A 817 10.52 56.57 9.34
N VAL A 818 11.76 56.25 9.66
CA VAL A 818 12.97 56.90 9.14
C VAL A 818 13.43 56.10 7.93
N VAL A 819 13.57 56.78 6.79
CA VAL A 819 13.93 56.18 5.52
C VAL A 819 15.34 56.61 5.14
N VAL A 820 16.18 55.64 4.78
CA VAL A 820 17.53 55.85 4.26
C VAL A 820 17.62 55.22 2.89
N GLN A 821 18.08 55.99 1.91
CA GLN A 821 18.23 55.54 0.54
C GLN A 821 19.68 55.66 0.08
N VAL A 822 20.22 54.58 -0.48
CA VAL A 822 21.54 54.55 -1.14
C VAL A 822 21.30 54.34 -2.62
N SER A 823 21.83 55.21 -3.46
CA SER A 823 21.67 55.12 -4.93
C SER A 823 22.97 55.34 -5.67
N ASP A 824 23.13 54.61 -6.76
CA ASP A 824 24.32 54.63 -7.62
C ASP A 824 23.98 55.00 -9.08
N GLU A 825 25.01 55.10 -9.92
CA GLU A 825 24.90 55.39 -11.36
C GLU A 825 25.32 54.19 -12.23
N GLY A 826 25.20 52.99 -11.67
CA GLY A 826 25.46 51.71 -12.33
C GLY A 826 24.44 51.32 -13.40
N PRO A 827 24.54 50.09 -13.93
CA PRO A 827 23.64 49.59 -14.98
C PRO A 827 22.19 49.39 -14.50
N GLY A 828 21.94 49.45 -13.19
CA GLY A 828 20.66 49.09 -12.57
C GLY A 828 20.42 47.58 -12.48
N ILE A 829 19.30 47.20 -11.87
CA ILE A 829 18.87 45.82 -11.64
C ILE A 829 17.75 45.47 -12.63
N PRO A 830 17.82 44.36 -13.39
CA PRO A 830 16.73 43.93 -14.26
C PRO A 830 15.42 43.75 -13.48
N PRO A 831 14.24 44.10 -14.05
CA PRO A 831 12.97 44.03 -13.33
C PRO A 831 12.62 42.65 -12.76
N ALA A 832 13.01 41.58 -13.46
CA ALA A 832 12.80 40.20 -13.02
C ALA A 832 13.64 39.81 -11.79
N ASP A 833 14.69 40.58 -11.49
CA ASP A 833 15.65 40.28 -10.42
C ASP A 833 15.46 41.15 -9.18
N LEU A 834 14.64 42.21 -9.24
CA LEU A 834 14.45 43.18 -8.13
C LEU A 834 14.02 42.54 -6.80
N THR A 835 13.26 41.45 -6.85
CA THR A 835 12.86 40.70 -5.66
C THR A 835 13.89 39.65 -5.25
N ARG A 836 14.64 39.12 -6.22
CA ARG A 836 15.60 38.01 -6.05
C ARG A 836 16.99 38.45 -5.63
N VAL A 837 17.35 39.72 -5.79
CA VAL A 837 18.66 40.25 -5.36
C VAL A 837 18.94 40.10 -3.86
N PHE A 838 17.91 39.84 -3.05
CA PHE A 838 18.04 39.54 -1.62
C PHE A 838 18.06 38.03 -1.32
N ASP A 839 17.88 37.15 -2.32
CA ASP A 839 17.95 35.70 -2.15
C ASP A 839 19.41 35.30 -1.88
N THR A 840 19.60 34.36 -0.95
CA THR A 840 20.93 33.86 -0.57
C THR A 840 21.65 33.25 -1.78
N PHE A 841 22.91 33.65 -2.00
CA PHE A 841 23.77 33.23 -3.13
C PHE A 841 23.29 33.67 -4.52
N TYR A 842 22.30 34.56 -4.63
CA TYR A 842 21.79 35.02 -5.93
C TYR A 842 22.68 36.10 -6.58
N ARG A 843 22.87 36.02 -7.90
CA ARG A 843 23.64 36.99 -8.72
C ARG A 843 22.99 37.20 -10.08
N VAL A 844 22.87 38.46 -10.49
CA VAL A 844 22.14 38.91 -11.70
C VAL A 844 22.86 38.59 -13.03
N ARG A 845 24.18 38.36 -13.06
CA ARG A 845 24.94 37.96 -14.28
C ARG A 845 26.11 37.03 -14.00
N LYS A 846 26.30 36.02 -14.86
CA LYS A 846 27.39 35.01 -14.88
C LYS A 846 28.53 35.36 -15.88
N GLY A 847 28.70 36.63 -16.26
CA GLY A 847 29.70 37.06 -17.24
C GLY A 847 31.02 37.53 -16.60
N ASP A 848 32.14 37.14 -17.20
CA ASP A 848 33.54 37.19 -16.72
C ASP A 848 34.15 38.58 -16.38
N GLN A 849 33.39 39.67 -16.31
CA GLN A 849 33.97 41.02 -16.22
C GLN A 849 33.60 41.86 -14.98
N VAL A 850 33.02 41.28 -13.92
CA VAL A 850 32.78 42.02 -12.67
C VAL A 850 33.40 41.30 -11.47
N ARG A 851 34.16 42.05 -10.66
CA ARG A 851 34.87 41.63 -9.43
C ARG A 851 34.04 40.65 -8.60
N ALA A 852 34.67 39.56 -8.16
CA ALA A 852 34.04 38.43 -7.50
C ALA A 852 33.31 38.81 -6.18
N GLY A 853 31.98 38.68 -6.17
CA GLY A 853 31.13 38.81 -4.98
C GLY A 853 30.42 37.49 -4.64
N THR A 854 30.13 37.27 -3.35
CA THR A 854 29.67 35.98 -2.79
C THR A 854 28.14 35.79 -2.85
N GLY A 855 27.39 36.81 -3.27
CA GLY A 855 25.92 36.77 -3.29
C GLY A 855 25.25 36.76 -1.90
N LEU A 856 26.02 36.98 -0.82
CA LEU A 856 25.53 36.98 0.56
C LEU A 856 25.30 38.39 1.14
N GLY A 857 25.92 39.42 0.55
CA GLY A 857 25.90 40.77 1.13
C GLY A 857 24.49 41.34 1.28
N LEU A 858 23.66 41.25 0.25
CA LEU A 858 22.30 41.79 0.27
C LEU A 858 21.33 40.96 1.12
N SER A 859 21.47 39.62 1.14
CA SER A 859 20.65 38.75 2.01
C SER A 859 20.93 39.02 3.50
N ILE A 860 22.20 39.26 3.85
CA ILE A 860 22.61 39.67 5.21
C ILE A 860 22.05 41.06 5.54
N CYS A 861 22.13 42.02 4.61
CA CYS A 861 21.53 43.35 4.82
C CYS A 861 20.04 43.25 5.15
N ARG A 862 19.31 42.39 4.43
CA ARG A 862 17.89 42.15 4.69
C ARG A 862 17.66 41.54 6.07
N GLY A 863 18.39 40.48 6.43
CA GLY A 863 18.26 39.85 7.74
C GLY A 863 18.60 40.79 8.90
N PHE A 864 19.63 41.63 8.79
CA PHE A 864 19.96 42.64 9.81
C PHE A 864 18.86 43.70 9.95
N ILE A 865 18.34 44.22 8.84
CA ILE A 865 17.27 45.23 8.86
C ILE A 865 15.96 44.65 9.41
N GLU A 866 15.59 43.44 9.01
CA GLU A 866 14.39 42.75 9.50
C GLU A 866 14.51 42.41 10.99
N ALA A 867 15.68 41.96 11.45
CA ALA A 867 15.95 41.75 12.88
C ALA A 867 15.86 43.05 13.69
N MET A 868 16.16 44.19 13.07
CA MET A 868 15.98 45.52 13.67
C MET A 868 14.54 46.07 13.55
N GLY A 869 13.59 45.29 13.04
CA GLY A 869 12.18 45.69 12.87
C GLY A 869 11.91 46.59 11.68
N GLY A 870 12.86 46.71 10.74
CA GLY A 870 12.73 47.50 9.52
C GLY A 870 12.46 46.67 8.26
N THR A 871 12.47 47.34 7.11
CA THR A 871 12.40 46.70 5.78
C THR A 871 13.45 47.29 4.83
N ILE A 872 13.96 46.48 3.91
CA ILE A 872 14.85 46.92 2.83
C ILE A 872 14.29 46.49 1.47
N THR A 873 14.32 47.40 0.50
CA THR A 873 13.81 47.14 -0.87
C THR A 873 14.81 47.62 -1.91
N ALA A 874 14.88 46.93 -3.05
CA ALA A 874 15.68 47.32 -4.19
C ALA A 874 14.79 47.89 -5.31
N GLY A 875 15.31 48.87 -6.03
CA GLY A 875 14.67 49.56 -7.13
C GLY A 875 15.70 50.11 -8.12
N ASN A 876 15.23 50.80 -9.15
CA ASN A 876 16.09 51.54 -10.09
C ASN A 876 15.76 53.03 -10.03
N ARG A 877 16.73 53.87 -10.37
CA ARG A 877 16.52 55.33 -10.46
C ARG A 877 15.46 55.66 -11.50
N THR A 878 14.62 56.65 -11.19
CA THR A 878 13.63 57.19 -12.12
C THR A 878 14.29 58.24 -13.01
N GLY A 879 14.28 58.02 -14.33
CA GLY A 879 14.79 58.97 -15.34
C GLY A 879 16.29 58.87 -15.68
N ARG A 880 17.09 58.09 -14.93
CA ARG A 880 18.51 57.77 -15.23
C ARG A 880 18.82 56.31 -14.92
N ARG A 881 19.96 55.79 -15.39
CA ARG A 881 20.44 54.45 -15.01
C ARG A 881 21.03 54.48 -13.60
N GLY A 882 20.90 53.39 -12.87
CA GLY A 882 21.38 53.25 -11.49
C GLY A 882 20.44 52.43 -10.62
N ALA A 883 21.00 51.73 -9.63
CA ALA A 883 20.20 51.03 -8.63
C ALA A 883 19.90 51.94 -7.43
N VAL A 884 18.83 51.60 -6.71
CA VAL A 884 18.37 52.29 -5.52
C VAL A 884 18.04 51.24 -4.46
N PHE A 885 18.63 51.37 -3.29
CA PHE A 885 18.30 50.55 -2.12
C PHE A 885 17.68 51.44 -1.05
N THR A 886 16.46 51.11 -0.63
CA THR A 886 15.68 51.88 0.34
C THR A 886 15.51 51.06 1.61
N ILE A 887 15.99 51.58 2.73
CA ILE A 887 15.82 51.04 4.08
C ILE A 887 14.74 51.88 4.79
N ARG A 888 13.79 51.22 5.43
CA ARG A 888 12.78 51.85 6.31
C ARG A 888 12.91 51.28 7.71
N LEU A 889 13.12 52.14 8.69
CA LEU A 889 13.20 51.79 10.11
C LEU A 889 12.06 52.46 10.87
N PRO A 890 11.39 51.77 11.80
CA PRO A 890 10.29 52.36 12.55
C PRO A 890 10.79 53.50 13.42
N LYS A 891 10.00 54.58 13.48
CA LYS A 891 10.25 55.68 14.42
C LYS A 891 10.00 55.18 15.85
N PRO A 892 10.93 55.41 16.78
CA PRO A 892 10.69 55.12 18.19
C PRO A 892 9.52 55.98 18.70
N THR A 893 8.53 55.36 19.34
CA THR A 893 7.41 56.05 20.00
C THR A 893 7.82 56.72 21.31
N ASP A 894 8.90 56.24 21.95
CA ASP A 894 9.49 56.82 23.16
C ASP A 894 10.85 57.46 22.83
N ILE A 895 10.82 58.70 22.36
CA ILE A 895 12.01 59.54 22.27
C ILE A 895 12.03 60.40 23.54
N PRO A 896 13.01 60.24 24.45
CA PRO A 896 13.13 61.16 25.58
C PRO A 896 13.27 62.59 25.03
N LYS A 897 12.36 63.48 25.42
CA LYS A 897 12.41 64.88 24.98
C LYS A 897 13.69 65.50 25.52
N LEU A 898 14.39 66.27 24.69
CA LEU A 898 15.65 66.93 25.07
C LEU A 898 15.52 67.81 26.33
N ASP A 899 14.29 68.24 26.67
CA ASP A 899 13.98 69.01 27.89
C ASP A 899 14.05 68.20 29.19
N GLU A 900 14.07 66.86 29.13
CA GLU A 900 14.16 65.97 30.30
C GLU A 900 15.61 65.51 30.61
N LEU A 901 16.59 65.90 29.79
CA LEU A 901 18.01 65.55 29.94
C LEU A 901 18.91 66.73 30.39
N ARG A 902 18.33 67.77 31.00
CA ARG A 902 19.09 68.89 31.61
C ARG A 902 19.23 68.78 33.12
#